data_AF-A0A365NPY2-F1
#
_entry.id   AF-A0A365NPY2-F1
#
_cell.length_a   1.000
_cell.length_b   1.000
_cell.length_c   1.000
_cell.angle_alpha   90.00
_cell.angle_beta   90.00
_cell.angle_gamma   90.00
#
_symmetry.space_group_name_H-M   'P 1'
#
loop_
_entity.id
_entity.type
_entity.pdbx_description
1 polymer ?
#
loop_
_entity_poly.entity_id
_entity_poly.type
_entity_poly.pdbx_seq_one_letter_code
_entity_poly.pdbx_strand_id
1 'polypeptide(L)'
;MVVSSSYRTNCRALGFAHEEILKWARPMGVTFSTGKYHIMDFKPPWSCDPDCILTVNIDAFDTENEPVEELKILGVIVDRRLLWTAHVTEAEAKVERQLAILTRFSGSVWGTPLLDLLQYKYLLRISGALKGTCARVLEKEFVIDNIEVTLTRHVMTHQANNFDTPEYEFLATVRSDLTQSGTVTRGERHPCEVMDNQARLLRDAARNDLIRKGGVSEEQLWESPMERFDAIRLSARRRSTTASCKGRDEKRYEGLSRAQSTMLIQCQTEKIGLNDYLYTRKCIHSGGPPCTRCRDRGDECVFPPKGTSFIFRRSRLERHRDEVGAGAGGRADSEIIRAGNLATTDPFGFLTDEVKNSYLRCSYKWSFHHIPNLLIAIRERRLDPLLVWAMLAITVRFSQAAPPGYATQVEASNTFAAHARSLVLSLVDQPTVHRAQVLLMLTGHSWGAGEGRRAWVYLGMAVRMAQVLGLFEEPPPATTREEFIDAEERRRTAWTCFLMDSLLSGGKGRDRMLSGDKMRIQLPCESDSFNFGQVVLCERLDGSMPDGAMGTVHGSLGIVANSMRVADVWGAVAKWACTRHDNTVPPWQPQSEFQMLLSRLELWKNSLPERLRYELFLLRAHSVSNQGQAYCYMHCIYFMSVIFLYRSYLPEVEMQKARVGDKDWDQWSTWSSKELEKVAEQVCDMLQEIRAFGLYFLRGLVPWIGFTIYTAVGTMLYFYHFPNPGDTAHQVEKRREHIVEGLLFLKDMRQAWPMADTWREKIKAMQIFYSNIKTDGDLAVTPSERREMRNAIIDYGALQPDPVRQPDTESTDEQSATDGENDQASSNVDFSFIAPADIDLFDTDFAFGSNMYATFADATQGFWESFPGSMDITGDMVMEN
;
A
#
# COMPACT_ATOMS: atom_id res chain seq x y z
N MET A 1 14.74 19.80 43.68
CA MET A 1 15.26 21.17 43.83
C MET A 1 15.59 21.37 45.30
N VAL A 2 16.80 21.83 45.62
CA VAL A 2 17.24 22.12 46.99
C VAL A 2 17.57 23.59 47.07
N VAL A 3 17.07 24.29 48.09
CA VAL A 3 17.23 25.75 48.23
C VAL A 3 17.72 26.07 49.64
N SER A 4 18.80 26.83 49.74
CA SER A 4 19.33 27.39 50.99
C SER A 4 20.20 28.61 50.69
N SER A 5 20.58 29.35 51.74
CA SER A 5 21.45 30.52 51.66
C SER A 5 22.92 30.20 51.36
N SER A 6 23.30 28.93 51.20
CA SER A 6 24.68 28.51 50.93
C SER A 6 24.75 27.41 49.88
N TYR A 7 25.51 27.65 48.81
CA TYR A 7 25.78 26.66 47.76
C TYR A 7 26.33 25.34 48.30
N ARG A 8 27.25 25.40 49.28
CA ARG A 8 27.83 24.21 49.93
C ARG A 8 26.78 23.36 50.64
N THR A 9 25.80 24.00 51.26
CA THR A 9 24.69 23.30 51.93
C THR A 9 23.77 22.64 50.90
N ASN A 10 23.49 23.31 49.78
CA ASN A 10 22.71 22.75 48.67
C ASN A 10 23.39 21.51 48.06
N CYS A 11 24.70 21.57 47.80
CA CYS A 11 25.44 20.44 47.24
C CYS A 11 25.43 19.22 48.19
N ARG A 12 25.59 19.43 49.51
CA ARG A 12 25.51 18.35 50.49
C ARG A 12 24.13 17.71 50.57
N ALA A 13 23.08 18.53 50.57
CA ALA A 13 21.71 18.04 50.60
C ALA A 13 21.32 17.32 49.29
N LEU A 14 21.86 17.74 48.14
CA LEU A 14 21.71 17.00 46.88
C LEU A 14 22.40 15.64 46.92
N GLY A 15 23.60 15.55 47.48
CA GLY A 15 24.31 14.27 47.69
C GLY A 15 23.51 13.32 48.59
N PHE A 16 23.00 13.82 49.72
CA PHE A 16 22.15 13.02 50.61
C PHE A 16 20.87 12.52 49.93
N ALA A 17 20.16 13.40 49.19
CA ALA A 17 18.96 13.01 48.46
C ALA A 17 19.25 11.95 47.38
N HIS A 18 20.41 12.03 46.74
CA HIS A 18 20.86 11.04 45.76
C HIS A 18 21.12 9.67 46.40
N GLU A 19 21.79 9.63 47.55
CA GLU A 19 22.01 8.39 48.30
C GLU A 19 20.69 7.70 48.69
N GLU A 20 19.70 8.47 49.14
CA GLU A 20 18.37 7.93 49.48
C GLU A 20 17.66 7.33 48.25
N ILE A 21 17.77 7.98 47.08
CA ILE A 21 17.23 7.44 45.82
C ILE A 21 17.94 6.14 45.42
N LEU A 22 19.26 6.06 45.60
CA LEU A 22 20.02 4.85 45.31
C LEU A 22 19.68 3.69 46.25
N LYS A 23 19.37 3.95 47.52
CA LYS A 23 18.90 2.92 48.46
C LYS A 23 17.59 2.27 47.98
N TRP A 24 16.70 3.05 47.37
CA TRP A 24 15.47 2.54 46.75
C TRP A 24 15.74 1.82 45.41
N ALA A 25 16.63 2.36 44.57
CA ALA A 25 16.83 1.86 43.21
C ALA A 25 17.62 0.54 43.14
N ARG A 26 18.63 0.35 44.01
CA ARG A 26 19.51 -0.83 44.00
C ARG A 26 18.77 -2.16 44.17
N PRO A 27 17.82 -2.32 45.12
CA PRO A 27 17.01 -3.54 45.25
C PRO A 27 16.12 -3.84 44.04
N MET A 28 15.74 -2.83 43.26
CA MET A 28 14.89 -2.98 42.08
C MET A 28 15.70 -3.23 40.79
N GLY A 29 17.03 -3.38 40.89
CA GLY A 29 17.92 -3.56 39.74
C GLY A 29 18.04 -2.32 38.84
N VAL A 30 17.61 -1.15 39.32
CA VAL A 30 17.64 0.10 38.55
C VAL A 30 18.99 0.79 38.76
N THR A 31 19.69 1.06 37.66
CA THR A 31 20.95 1.82 37.66
C THR A 31 20.77 3.13 36.89
N PHE A 32 21.35 4.21 37.40
CA PHE A 32 21.30 5.52 36.77
C PHE A 32 22.58 5.75 35.97
N SER A 33 22.43 6.02 34.67
CA SER A 33 23.55 6.31 33.77
C SER A 33 24.22 7.64 34.13
N THR A 34 25.55 7.64 34.23
CA THR A 34 26.40 8.80 34.54
C THR A 34 26.18 9.97 33.57
N GLY A 35 25.98 9.69 32.28
CA GLY A 35 25.71 10.70 31.24
C GLY A 35 24.31 11.32 31.26
N LYS A 36 23.42 10.92 32.18
CA LYS A 36 22.06 11.49 32.33
C LYS A 36 21.92 12.43 33.52
N TYR A 37 23.00 12.61 34.28
CA TYR A 37 23.02 13.59 35.36
C TYR A 37 23.34 14.96 34.80
N HIS A 38 22.51 15.95 35.13
CA HIS A 38 22.75 17.35 34.82
C HIS A 38 22.62 18.17 36.10
N ILE A 39 23.52 19.14 36.28
CA ILE A 39 23.49 20.08 37.38
C ILE A 39 23.32 21.47 36.79
N MET A 40 22.39 22.24 37.34
CA MET A 40 22.13 23.62 36.95
C MET A 40 21.93 24.45 38.21
N ASP A 41 22.61 25.59 38.25
CA ASP A 41 22.49 26.57 39.32
C ASP A 41 21.53 27.69 38.94
N PHE A 42 20.41 27.78 39.64
CA PHE A 42 19.46 28.87 39.42
C PHE A 42 19.95 30.17 40.04
N LYS A 43 19.91 31.24 39.25
CA LYS A 43 20.14 32.61 39.72
C LYS A 43 18.96 33.50 39.34
N PRO A 44 18.62 34.49 40.18
CA PRO A 44 17.66 35.53 39.78
C PRO A 44 18.14 36.23 38.50
N PRO A 45 17.22 36.66 37.60
CA PRO A 45 17.59 37.31 36.33
C PRO A 45 18.48 38.54 36.48
N TRP A 46 18.44 39.17 37.66
CA TRP A 46 19.13 40.42 38.05
C TRP A 46 20.36 40.21 38.94
N SER A 47 20.77 38.98 39.25
CA SER A 47 21.98 38.74 40.07
C SER A 47 23.26 38.97 39.26
N CYS A 48 24.19 39.73 39.84
CA CYS A 48 25.55 39.95 39.33
C CYS A 48 26.60 39.08 40.06
N ASP A 49 26.17 38.13 40.89
CA ASP A 49 27.08 37.30 41.68
C ASP A 49 27.90 36.37 40.78
N PRO A 50 29.18 36.11 41.11
CA PRO A 50 30.03 35.20 40.35
C PRO A 50 29.47 33.77 40.34
N ASP A 51 29.80 32.99 39.31
CA ASP A 51 29.30 31.63 39.14
C ASP A 51 29.85 30.68 40.18
N CYS A 52 28.99 29.78 40.67
CA CYS A 52 29.34 28.82 41.69
C CYS A 52 30.21 27.73 41.06
N ILE A 53 31.40 27.50 41.62
CA ILE A 53 32.37 26.48 41.15
C ILE A 53 32.25 25.20 42.02
N LEU A 54 31.34 25.18 43.00
CA LEU A 54 31.16 24.02 43.87
C LEU A 54 30.35 22.93 43.17
N THR A 55 30.93 21.74 43.07
CA THR A 55 30.28 20.56 42.50
C THR A 55 29.73 19.63 43.59
N VAL A 56 28.77 18.78 43.22
CA VAL A 56 28.17 17.79 44.13
C VAL A 56 29.03 16.52 44.11
N ASN A 57 29.43 16.02 45.28
CA ASN A 57 30.23 14.81 45.40
C ASN A 57 29.32 13.56 45.34
N ILE A 58 29.14 13.01 44.13
CA ILE A 58 28.37 11.78 43.85
C ILE A 58 29.28 10.87 43.02
N ASP A 59 29.45 9.60 43.42
CA ASP A 59 30.36 8.60 42.81
C ASP A 59 30.16 8.38 41.29
N ALA A 60 29.03 8.81 40.74
CA ALA A 60 28.65 8.69 39.33
C ALA A 60 28.89 9.97 38.51
N PHE A 61 29.41 11.03 39.12
CA PHE A 61 29.61 12.35 38.51
C PHE A 61 31.12 12.62 38.41
N ASP A 62 31.70 12.31 37.25
CA ASP A 62 33.12 12.64 36.98
C ASP A 62 33.31 14.16 37.03
N THR A 63 34.44 14.58 37.58
CA THR A 63 34.82 15.99 37.87
C THR A 63 34.93 16.92 36.65
N GLU A 64 34.59 16.45 35.45
CA GLU A 64 34.64 17.21 34.19
C GLU A 64 33.28 17.81 33.75
N ASN A 65 32.17 17.49 34.42
CA ASN A 65 30.86 18.02 34.04
C ASN A 65 30.60 19.40 34.68
N GLU A 66 30.80 20.46 33.89
CA GLU A 66 30.44 21.84 34.26
C GLU A 66 28.90 22.00 34.39
N PRO A 67 28.41 22.94 35.22
CA PRO A 67 26.99 23.27 35.29
C PRO A 67 26.43 23.64 33.92
N VAL A 68 25.28 23.07 33.55
CA VAL A 68 24.65 23.37 32.25
C VAL A 68 23.87 24.68 32.32
N GLU A 69 23.97 25.48 31.26
CA GLU A 69 23.27 26.78 31.14
C GLU A 69 21.78 26.62 30.81
N GLU A 70 21.40 25.54 30.11
CA GLU A 70 20.04 25.22 29.72
C GLU A 70 19.71 23.75 30.01
N LEU A 71 18.51 23.48 30.54
CA LEU A 71 18.05 22.14 30.88
C LEU A 71 16.58 21.95 30.50
N LYS A 72 16.28 20.83 29.84
CA LYS A 72 14.92 20.47 29.48
C LYS A 72 14.24 19.67 30.60
N ILE A 73 13.28 20.29 31.29
CA ILE A 73 12.51 19.68 32.38
C ILE A 73 11.06 19.51 31.93
N LEU A 74 10.57 18.26 31.87
CA LEU A 74 9.19 17.91 31.49
C LEU A 74 8.69 18.58 30.19
N GLY A 75 9.60 18.81 29.24
CA GLY A 75 9.30 19.43 27.94
C GLY A 75 9.49 20.94 27.87
N VAL A 76 9.75 21.60 29.00
CA VAL A 76 10.09 23.02 29.09
C VAL A 76 11.61 23.17 29.13
N ILE A 77 12.17 24.10 28.34
CA ILE A 77 13.60 24.41 28.42
C ILE A 77 13.75 25.53 29.43
N VAL A 78 14.50 25.26 30.48
CA VAL A 78 14.74 26.20 31.57
C VAL A 78 16.19 26.63 31.46
N ASP A 79 16.44 27.94 31.36
CA ASP A 79 17.77 28.50 31.48
C ASP A 79 18.09 28.84 32.94
N ARG A 80 19.38 28.91 33.30
CA ARG A 80 19.82 29.15 34.67
C ARG A 80 19.28 30.47 35.27
N ARG A 81 18.93 31.44 34.43
CA ARG A 81 18.44 32.78 34.82
C ARG A 81 16.91 32.91 34.72
N LEU A 82 16.20 31.85 34.32
CA LEU A 82 14.74 31.84 34.12
C LEU A 82 14.26 32.94 33.14
N LEU A 83 15.03 33.24 32.10
CA LEU A 83 14.69 34.18 31.04
C LEU A 83 13.72 33.58 30.00
N TRP A 84 13.65 32.25 29.90
CA TRP A 84 12.81 31.47 28.99
C TRP A 84 13.11 31.67 27.50
N THR A 85 14.14 32.43 27.15
CA THR A 85 14.50 32.77 25.76
C THR A 85 14.73 31.50 24.94
N ALA A 86 15.51 30.56 25.44
CA ALA A 86 15.77 29.28 24.78
C ALA A 86 14.49 28.46 24.52
N HIS A 87 13.53 28.49 25.45
CA HIS A 87 12.25 27.81 25.27
C HIS A 87 11.40 28.48 24.19
N VAL A 88 11.34 29.81 24.19
CA VAL A 88 10.61 30.58 23.19
C VAL A 88 11.19 30.32 21.80
N THR A 89 12.51 30.42 21.64
CA THR A 89 13.19 30.14 20.36
C THR A 89 12.91 28.73 19.86
N GLU A 90 12.97 27.71 20.72
CA GLU A 90 12.66 26.33 20.33
C GLU A 90 11.17 26.12 20.03
N ALA A 91 10.27 26.86 20.69
CA ALA A 91 8.85 26.84 20.39
C ALA A 91 8.57 27.47 19.01
N GLU A 92 9.17 28.62 18.71
CA GLU A 92 9.11 29.29 17.41
C GLU A 92 9.64 28.38 16.31
N ALA A 93 10.83 27.80 16.49
CA ALA A 93 11.42 26.87 15.52
C ALA A 93 10.53 25.63 15.28
N LYS A 94 9.83 25.13 16.32
CA LYS A 94 8.84 24.04 16.13
C LYS A 94 7.64 24.49 15.31
N VAL A 95 7.14 25.69 15.54
CA VAL A 95 6.02 26.26 14.77
C VAL A 95 6.43 26.42 13.31
N GLU A 96 7.59 27.00 13.04
CA GLU A 96 8.14 27.16 11.69
C GLU A 96 8.32 25.83 10.96
N ARG A 97 8.92 24.83 11.62
CA ARG A 97 9.05 23.47 11.07
C ARG A 97 7.69 22.86 10.73
N GLN A 98 6.69 23.01 11.60
CA GLN A 98 5.34 22.49 11.36
C GLN A 98 4.64 23.22 10.22
N LEU A 99 4.79 24.55 10.12
CA LEU A 99 4.26 25.34 9.02
C LEU A 99 4.91 24.95 7.70
N ALA A 100 6.24 24.80 7.66
CA ALA A 100 6.99 24.37 6.47
C ALA A 100 6.59 22.97 5.99
N ILE A 101 6.19 22.07 6.90
CA ILE A 101 5.64 20.76 6.54
C ILE A 101 4.23 20.94 5.94
N LEU A 102 3.37 21.74 6.57
CA LEU A 102 2.00 21.97 6.10
C LEU A 102 1.95 22.66 4.74
N THR A 103 2.86 23.59 4.45
CA THR A 103 2.95 24.25 3.13
C THR A 103 3.37 23.29 2.02
N ARG A 104 4.00 22.15 2.33
CA ARG A 104 4.27 21.10 1.32
C ARG A 104 3.04 20.28 0.93
N PHE A 105 1.98 20.33 1.73
CA PHE A 105 0.71 19.64 1.50
C PHE A 105 -0.43 20.59 1.12
N SER A 106 -0.14 21.89 0.97
CA SER A 106 -1.12 22.91 0.60
C SER A 106 -0.54 23.84 -0.46
N GLY A 107 -1.20 23.90 -1.60
CA GLY A 107 -0.97 24.87 -2.67
C GLY A 107 -2.21 25.72 -2.89
N SER A 108 -2.06 26.89 -3.51
CA SER A 108 -3.19 27.75 -3.89
C SER A 108 -4.09 27.14 -4.96
N VAL A 109 -3.60 26.13 -5.68
CA VAL A 109 -4.30 25.46 -6.80
C VAL A 109 -4.41 23.94 -6.61
N TRP A 110 -3.77 23.38 -5.57
CA TRP A 110 -3.75 21.94 -5.33
C TRP A 110 -3.65 21.62 -3.84
N GLY A 111 -4.38 20.61 -3.40
CA GLY A 111 -4.47 20.25 -1.97
C GLY A 111 -5.44 21.12 -1.19
N THR A 112 -5.57 20.84 0.11
CA THR A 112 -6.42 21.62 1.02
C THR A 112 -5.70 22.92 1.40
N PRO A 113 -6.39 24.09 1.39
CA PRO A 113 -5.78 25.35 1.79
C PRO A 113 -5.11 25.27 3.16
N LEU A 114 -3.98 25.97 3.33
CA LEU A 114 -3.20 25.94 4.58
C LEU A 114 -4.08 26.29 5.80
N LEU A 115 -4.99 27.25 5.62
CA LEU A 115 -5.86 27.72 6.69
C LEU A 115 -6.86 26.66 7.15
N ASP A 116 -7.39 25.88 6.22
CA ASP A 116 -8.29 24.76 6.48
C ASP A 116 -7.56 23.61 7.19
N LEU A 117 -6.33 23.31 6.78
CA LEU A 117 -5.49 22.33 7.46
C LEU A 117 -5.15 22.75 8.89
N LEU A 118 -4.90 24.04 9.11
CA LEU A 118 -4.68 24.59 10.45
C LEU A 118 -5.95 24.48 11.30
N GLN A 119 -7.10 24.93 10.79
CA GLN A 119 -8.38 24.81 11.49
C GLN A 119 -8.65 23.35 11.86
N TYR A 120 -8.46 22.42 10.94
CA TYR A 120 -8.61 20.98 11.20
C TYR A 120 -7.68 20.48 12.31
N LYS A 121 -6.40 20.84 12.28
CA LYS A 121 -5.45 20.46 13.35
C LYS A 121 -5.84 21.03 14.72
N TYR A 122 -6.36 22.26 14.77
CA TYR A 122 -6.87 22.84 16.00
C TYR A 122 -8.12 22.10 16.49
N LEU A 123 -9.07 21.82 15.60
CA LEU A 123 -10.28 21.06 15.92
C LEU A 123 -9.94 19.66 16.45
N LEU A 124 -8.95 18.97 15.88
CA LEU A 124 -8.47 17.68 16.40
C LEU A 124 -7.86 17.79 17.81
N ARG A 125 -7.18 18.89 18.10
CA ARG A 125 -6.56 19.11 19.42
C ARG A 125 -7.60 19.42 20.48
N ILE A 126 -8.64 20.17 20.12
CA ILE A 126 -9.78 20.48 20.99
C ILE A 126 -10.69 19.26 21.15
N SER A 127 -10.93 18.50 20.08
CA SER A 127 -11.85 17.36 20.06
C SER A 127 -11.31 16.14 20.80
N GLY A 128 -9.99 16.07 21.02
CA GLY A 128 -9.33 15.08 21.86
C GLY A 128 -9.50 13.64 21.37
N ALA A 129 -10.62 13.02 21.73
CA ALA A 129 -10.94 11.63 21.42
C ALA A 129 -11.22 11.39 19.92
N LEU A 130 -11.63 12.42 19.16
CA LEU A 130 -12.02 12.33 17.75
C LEU A 130 -10.84 12.51 16.77
N LYS A 131 -9.65 12.05 17.16
CA LYS A 131 -8.38 12.26 16.43
C LYS A 131 -8.33 11.69 14.99
N GLY A 132 -9.27 10.81 14.64
CA GLY A 132 -9.34 10.17 13.32
C GLY A 132 -10.53 10.61 12.46
N THR A 133 -11.28 11.61 12.89
CA THR A 133 -12.49 12.09 12.21
C THR A 133 -12.11 13.14 11.16
N CYS A 134 -12.77 13.14 10.00
CA CYS A 134 -12.47 14.10 8.93
C CYS A 134 -12.95 15.53 9.28
N ALA A 135 -12.30 16.54 8.69
CA ALA A 135 -12.52 17.95 9.01
C ALA A 135 -13.99 18.38 8.91
N ARG A 136 -14.66 18.03 7.81
CA ARG A 136 -16.06 18.41 7.55
C ARG A 136 -17.05 17.84 8.57
N VAL A 137 -16.77 16.64 9.11
CA VAL A 137 -17.60 16.06 10.18
C VAL A 137 -17.36 16.81 11.48
N LEU A 138 -16.11 17.11 11.82
CA LEU A 138 -15.81 17.90 13.02
C LEU A 138 -16.40 19.32 12.95
N GLU A 139 -16.27 20.01 11.82
CA GLU A 139 -16.88 21.31 11.58
C GLU A 139 -18.40 21.29 11.79
N LYS A 140 -19.06 20.24 11.28
CA LYS A 140 -20.50 20.06 11.46
C LYS A 140 -20.87 19.76 12.91
N GLU A 141 -20.22 18.80 13.55
CA GLU A 141 -20.49 18.37 14.92
C GLU A 141 -20.21 19.48 15.94
N PHE A 142 -19.15 20.25 15.75
CA PHE A 142 -18.83 21.41 16.60
C PHE A 142 -19.57 22.68 16.18
N VAL A 143 -20.36 22.64 15.11
CA VAL A 143 -21.12 23.79 14.61
C VAL A 143 -20.16 24.95 14.27
N ILE A 144 -18.95 24.63 13.81
CA ILE A 144 -17.92 25.60 13.42
C ILE A 144 -17.92 25.68 11.89
N ASP A 145 -18.09 26.89 11.36
CA ASP A 145 -17.99 27.11 9.92
C ASP A 145 -16.53 26.93 9.47
N ASN A 146 -16.34 26.47 8.23
CA ASN A 146 -15.04 26.50 7.59
C ASN A 146 -14.45 27.93 7.67
N ILE A 147 -13.15 28.02 7.94
CA ILE A 147 -12.47 29.27 8.24
C ILE A 147 -12.47 30.23 7.05
N GLU A 148 -12.40 29.72 5.82
CA GLU A 148 -12.51 30.53 4.60
C GLU A 148 -13.88 31.17 4.48
N VAL A 149 -14.95 30.42 4.76
CA VAL A 149 -16.33 30.96 4.78
C VAL A 149 -16.47 32.05 5.84
N THR A 150 -15.85 31.83 7.01
CA THR A 150 -15.89 32.79 8.12
C THR A 150 -15.15 34.09 7.78
N LEU A 151 -13.95 33.98 7.21
CA LEU A 151 -13.15 35.13 6.79
C LEU A 151 -13.82 35.89 5.65
N THR A 152 -14.32 35.17 4.64
CA THR A 152 -15.06 35.76 3.52
C THR A 152 -16.27 36.53 4.04
N ARG A 153 -17.05 35.95 4.96
CA ARG A 153 -18.17 36.64 5.62
C ARG A 153 -17.72 37.92 6.34
N HIS A 154 -16.59 37.87 7.05
CA HIS A 154 -16.07 39.02 7.78
C HIS A 154 -15.65 40.14 6.82
N VAL A 155 -14.92 39.80 5.76
CA VAL A 155 -14.52 40.74 4.69
C VAL A 155 -15.73 41.36 4.02
N MET A 156 -16.71 40.54 3.61
CA MET A 156 -17.93 41.04 2.96
C MET A 156 -18.75 41.94 3.88
N THR A 157 -18.85 41.60 5.17
CA THR A 157 -19.57 42.42 6.17
C THR A 157 -18.85 43.75 6.38
N HIS A 158 -17.52 43.72 6.46
CA HIS A 158 -16.71 44.93 6.60
C HIS A 158 -16.86 45.85 5.37
N GLN A 159 -16.75 45.29 4.16
CA GLN A 159 -16.95 46.04 2.91
C GLN A 159 -18.38 46.59 2.82
N ALA A 160 -19.40 45.76 3.11
CA ALA A 160 -20.81 46.15 3.12
C ALA A 160 -21.10 47.35 4.04
N ASN A 161 -20.44 47.42 5.19
CA ASN A 161 -20.60 48.52 6.15
C ASN A 161 -19.86 49.80 5.74
N ASN A 162 -18.78 49.67 4.97
CA ASN A 162 -17.89 50.78 4.63
C ASN A 162 -18.08 51.34 3.21
N PHE A 163 -19.06 50.86 2.45
CA PHE A 163 -19.30 51.33 1.07
C PHE A 163 -19.50 52.85 0.93
N ASP A 164 -20.09 53.52 1.93
CA ASP A 164 -20.37 54.96 1.87
C ASP A 164 -19.29 55.80 2.57
N THR A 165 -18.16 55.19 2.95
CA THR A 165 -17.11 55.94 3.64
C THR A 165 -16.14 56.55 2.63
N PRO A 166 -15.55 57.72 2.93
CA PRO A 166 -14.58 58.37 2.05
C PRO A 166 -13.38 57.47 1.71
N GLU A 167 -13.01 56.56 2.61
CA GLU A 167 -11.92 55.61 2.42
C GLU A 167 -12.25 54.57 1.34
N TYR A 168 -13.50 54.12 1.25
CA TYR A 168 -13.93 53.21 0.19
C TYR A 168 -13.96 53.92 -1.17
N GLU A 169 -14.42 55.17 -1.21
CA GLU A 169 -14.46 55.98 -2.43
C GLU A 169 -13.05 56.26 -2.97
N PHE A 170 -12.09 56.55 -2.07
CA PHE A 170 -10.68 56.65 -2.41
C PHE A 170 -10.13 55.33 -3.00
N LEU A 171 -10.39 54.20 -2.34
CA LEU A 171 -9.97 52.87 -2.83
C LEU A 171 -10.62 52.51 -4.18
N ALA A 172 -11.88 52.88 -4.40
CA ALA A 172 -12.58 52.67 -5.67
C ALA A 172 -11.95 53.49 -6.81
N THR A 173 -11.55 54.74 -6.52
CA THR A 173 -10.86 55.63 -7.46
C THR A 173 -9.50 55.07 -7.86
N VAL A 174 -8.66 54.70 -6.88
CA VAL A 174 -7.34 54.10 -7.12
C VAL A 174 -7.44 52.81 -7.96
N ARG A 175 -8.47 51.99 -7.74
CA ARG A 175 -8.70 50.75 -8.51
C ARG A 175 -9.16 51.02 -9.95
N SER A 176 -9.99 52.05 -10.17
CA SER A 176 -10.40 52.49 -11.50
C SER A 176 -9.19 52.97 -12.31
N ASP A 177 -8.28 53.69 -11.68
CA ASP A 177 -7.06 54.18 -12.35
C ASP A 177 -6.12 53.02 -12.73
N LEU A 178 -6.01 52.00 -11.87
CA LEU A 178 -5.21 50.80 -12.13
C LEU A 178 -5.77 49.95 -13.29
N THR A 179 -7.09 49.81 -13.41
CA THR A 179 -7.72 49.09 -14.53
C THR A 179 -7.62 49.85 -15.84
N GLN A 180 -7.65 51.19 -15.81
CA GLN A 180 -7.42 52.04 -16.99
C GLN A 180 -5.96 52.04 -17.46
N SER A 181 -4.98 51.82 -16.57
CA SER A 181 -3.55 51.77 -16.91
C SER A 181 -3.11 50.54 -17.74
N GLY A 182 -4.01 49.59 -17.99
CA GLY A 182 -3.73 48.41 -18.83
C GLY A 182 -2.99 47.26 -18.14
N THR A 183 -2.82 47.31 -16.83
CA THR A 183 -2.10 46.26 -16.05
C THR A 183 -2.94 44.98 -15.84
N VAL A 184 -4.24 45.00 -16.16
CA VAL A 184 -5.15 43.84 -16.10
C VAL A 184 -5.77 43.64 -17.48
N THR A 185 -5.71 42.40 -18.00
CA THR A 185 -6.22 42.03 -19.32
C THR A 185 -7.74 42.24 -19.44
N ARG A 186 -8.15 42.84 -20.56
CA ARG A 186 -9.55 43.18 -20.88
C ARG A 186 -10.40 41.91 -20.99
N GLY A 187 -11.10 41.55 -19.91
CA GLY A 187 -12.06 40.42 -19.90
C GLY A 187 -12.27 39.75 -18.54
N GLU A 188 -11.30 39.83 -17.62
CA GLU A 188 -11.42 39.28 -16.27
C GLU A 188 -11.73 40.40 -15.27
N ARG A 189 -12.85 40.33 -14.54
CA ARG A 189 -13.19 41.31 -13.49
C ARG A 189 -12.20 41.14 -12.34
N HIS A 190 -11.68 42.25 -11.81
CA HIS A 190 -10.73 42.21 -10.70
C HIS A 190 -11.38 41.49 -9.48
N PRO A 191 -10.69 40.57 -8.77
CA PRO A 191 -11.29 39.81 -7.67
C PRO A 191 -11.96 40.67 -6.60
N CYS A 192 -11.41 41.85 -6.30
CA CYS A 192 -12.05 42.82 -5.38
C CYS A 192 -13.36 43.40 -5.92
N GLU A 193 -13.52 43.56 -7.23
CA GLU A 193 -14.75 44.06 -7.85
C GLU A 193 -15.88 43.02 -7.75
N VAL A 194 -15.54 41.73 -7.88
CA VAL A 194 -16.46 40.61 -7.66
C VAL A 194 -16.95 40.60 -6.20
N MET A 195 -16.04 40.75 -5.24
CA MET A 195 -16.39 40.84 -3.81
C MET A 195 -17.22 42.08 -3.49
N ASP A 196 -16.89 43.24 -4.06
CA ASP A 196 -17.64 44.48 -3.86
C ASP A 196 -19.07 44.36 -4.40
N ASN A 197 -19.26 43.74 -5.57
CA ASN A 197 -20.61 43.47 -6.10
C ASN A 197 -21.42 42.55 -5.18
N GLN A 198 -20.81 41.51 -4.63
CA GLN A 198 -21.49 40.63 -3.68
C GLN A 198 -21.80 41.33 -2.35
N ALA A 199 -20.91 42.20 -1.88
CA ALA A 199 -21.12 42.98 -0.66
C ALA A 199 -22.21 44.06 -0.84
N ARG A 200 -22.33 44.66 -2.04
CA ARG A 200 -23.48 45.51 -2.41
C ARG A 200 -24.80 44.75 -2.37
N LEU A 201 -24.86 43.58 -3.03
CA LEU A 201 -26.06 42.73 -3.01
C LEU A 201 -26.43 42.25 -1.60
N LEU A 202 -25.44 42.05 -0.73
CA LEU A 202 -25.64 41.72 0.69
C LEU A 202 -26.26 42.88 1.45
N ARG A 203 -25.72 44.08 1.25
CA ARG A 203 -26.22 45.31 1.85
C ARG A 203 -27.66 45.60 1.43
N ASP A 204 -27.98 45.50 0.14
CA ASP A 204 -29.33 45.74 -0.39
C ASP A 204 -30.34 44.74 0.18
N ALA A 205 -29.96 43.47 0.29
CA ALA A 205 -30.85 42.49 0.90
C ALA A 205 -30.98 42.65 2.41
N ALA A 206 -29.94 43.06 3.12
CA ALA A 206 -30.05 43.39 4.54
C ALA A 206 -31.03 44.56 4.75
N ARG A 207 -30.99 45.57 3.87
CA ARG A 207 -31.93 46.68 3.85
C ARG A 207 -33.36 46.19 3.59
N ASN A 208 -33.56 45.35 2.56
CA ASN A 208 -34.86 44.78 2.21
C ASN A 208 -35.44 43.83 3.29
N ASP A 209 -34.58 43.08 3.98
CA ASP A 209 -34.98 42.23 5.11
C ASP A 209 -35.42 43.06 6.33
N LEU A 210 -34.83 44.24 6.52
CA LEU A 210 -35.24 45.20 7.54
C LEU A 210 -36.64 45.74 7.21
N ILE A 211 -36.85 46.13 5.95
CA ILE A 211 -38.13 46.61 5.40
C ILE A 211 -39.25 45.57 5.59
N ARG A 212 -38.95 44.27 5.41
CA ARG A 212 -39.96 43.20 5.56
C ARG A 212 -40.41 42.92 7.00
N LYS A 213 -39.69 43.35 8.02
CA LYS A 213 -39.95 42.96 9.42
C LYS A 213 -40.89 43.89 10.21
N GLY A 214 -41.24 45.07 9.66
CA GLY A 214 -42.34 45.95 10.07
C GLY A 214 -42.32 46.49 11.51
N GLY A 215 -42.23 47.83 11.68
CA GLY A 215 -42.60 48.46 12.96
C GLY A 215 -42.35 49.97 13.16
N VAL A 216 -41.36 50.58 12.50
CA VAL A 216 -41.03 52.03 12.67
C VAL A 216 -40.40 52.57 11.36
N SER A 217 -40.56 53.87 11.08
CA SER A 217 -40.04 54.61 9.90
C SER A 217 -38.64 54.12 9.46
N GLU A 218 -38.65 53.29 8.43
CA GLU A 218 -37.62 52.30 8.09
C GLU A 218 -36.30 52.93 7.59
N GLU A 219 -36.33 54.20 7.20
CA GLU A 219 -35.16 54.96 6.76
C GLU A 219 -34.27 55.41 7.94
N GLN A 220 -34.86 55.74 9.09
CA GLN A 220 -34.10 56.15 10.29
C GLN A 220 -33.33 54.99 10.95
N LEU A 221 -33.84 53.76 10.84
CA LEU A 221 -33.17 52.56 11.37
C LEU A 221 -31.93 52.19 10.56
N TRP A 222 -31.98 52.35 9.24
CA TRP A 222 -30.82 52.10 8.37
C TRP A 222 -29.75 53.19 8.48
N GLU A 223 -30.14 54.41 8.87
CA GLU A 223 -29.21 55.52 9.16
C GLU A 223 -28.46 55.34 10.49
N SER A 224 -28.95 54.51 11.42
CA SER A 224 -28.21 54.14 12.63
C SER A 224 -27.05 53.18 12.29
N PRO A 225 -25.78 53.55 12.55
CA PRO A 225 -24.64 52.70 12.21
C PRO A 225 -24.66 51.32 12.87
N MET A 226 -25.20 51.24 14.10
CA MET A 226 -25.24 50.02 14.89
C MET A 226 -26.30 49.04 14.38
N GLU A 227 -27.51 49.55 14.09
CA GLU A 227 -28.61 48.76 13.51
C GLU A 227 -28.26 48.30 12.09
N ARG A 228 -27.65 49.17 11.29
CA ARG A 228 -27.13 48.83 9.96
C ARG A 228 -26.07 47.72 10.04
N PHE A 229 -25.13 47.83 10.96
CA PHE A 229 -24.09 46.83 11.18
C PHE A 229 -24.69 45.48 11.55
N ASP A 230 -25.62 45.44 12.50
CA ASP A 230 -26.26 44.21 12.92
C ASP A 230 -27.15 43.60 11.84
N ALA A 231 -27.88 44.41 11.08
CA ALA A 231 -28.69 43.96 9.95
C ALA A 231 -27.84 43.30 8.85
N ILE A 232 -26.74 43.94 8.46
CA ILE A 232 -25.79 43.40 7.46
C ILE A 232 -25.16 42.12 7.99
N ARG A 233 -24.71 42.09 9.26
CA ARG A 233 -24.11 40.91 9.88
C ARG A 233 -25.09 39.73 9.95
N LEU A 234 -26.36 39.98 10.28
CA LEU A 234 -27.41 38.96 10.33
C LEU A 234 -27.75 38.43 8.93
N SER A 235 -27.86 39.31 7.94
CA SER A 235 -28.08 38.94 6.53
C SER A 235 -26.92 38.09 5.99
N ALA A 236 -25.67 38.45 6.33
CA ALA A 236 -24.47 37.71 5.92
C ALA A 236 -24.45 36.30 6.51
N ARG A 237 -24.84 36.16 7.78
CA ARG A 237 -25.02 34.86 8.43
C ARG A 237 -26.09 34.02 7.71
N ARG A 238 -27.26 34.59 7.43
CA ARG A 238 -28.38 33.88 6.76
C ARG A 238 -28.03 33.38 5.35
N ARG A 239 -27.31 34.18 4.56
CA ARG A 239 -26.90 33.78 3.20
C ARG A 239 -25.82 32.69 3.18
N SER A 240 -25.00 32.61 4.22
CA SER A 240 -24.07 31.48 4.35
C SER A 240 -24.73 30.18 4.84
N THR A 241 -25.90 30.27 5.50
CA THR A 241 -26.62 29.09 6.03
C THR A 241 -27.42 28.31 4.98
N THR A 242 -27.63 28.82 3.77
CA THR A 242 -28.26 28.03 2.68
C THR A 242 -27.36 26.90 2.15
N ALA A 243 -26.08 26.85 2.55
CA ALA A 243 -25.16 25.73 2.26
C ALA A 243 -24.81 24.87 3.49
N SER A 244 -25.32 25.16 4.70
CA SER A 244 -24.95 24.46 5.94
C SER A 244 -26.15 24.25 6.86
N CYS A 245 -26.44 22.98 7.15
CA CYS A 245 -27.59 22.42 7.88
C CYS A 245 -27.78 22.86 9.35
N LYS A 246 -27.50 24.11 9.74
CA LYS A 246 -27.52 24.52 11.15
C LYS A 246 -28.92 24.69 11.79
N GLY A 247 -30.01 24.48 11.05
CA GLY A 247 -31.36 24.50 11.64
C GLY A 247 -31.81 23.22 12.34
N ARG A 248 -31.16 22.06 12.08
CA ARG A 248 -31.58 20.75 12.64
C ARG A 248 -30.67 20.23 13.77
N ASP A 249 -29.45 20.75 13.90
CA ASP A 249 -28.44 20.13 14.77
C ASP A 249 -28.42 20.70 16.21
N GLU A 250 -28.75 21.98 16.46
CA GLU A 250 -28.87 22.52 17.84
C GLU A 250 -30.03 21.90 18.63
N LYS A 251 -31.18 21.68 17.99
CA LYS A 251 -32.33 20.97 18.58
C LYS A 251 -32.05 19.51 18.92
N ARG A 252 -30.97 18.93 18.38
CA ARG A 252 -30.68 17.49 18.50
C ARG A 252 -30.10 17.11 19.87
N TYR A 253 -29.42 18.04 20.52
CA TYR A 253 -28.81 17.83 21.85
C TYR A 253 -29.62 18.49 22.98
N GLU A 254 -30.70 19.17 22.63
CA GLU A 254 -31.58 19.86 23.57
C GLU A 254 -32.30 18.83 24.46
N GLY A 255 -32.13 18.96 25.79
CA GLY A 255 -32.70 18.03 26.77
C GLY A 255 -31.89 16.75 27.02
N LEU A 256 -30.76 16.52 26.34
CA LEU A 256 -29.90 15.37 26.58
C LEU A 256 -28.90 15.63 27.72
N SER A 257 -28.70 14.64 28.59
CA SER A 257 -27.63 14.67 29.59
C SER A 257 -26.24 14.58 28.93
N ARG A 258 -25.19 15.04 29.62
CA ARG A 258 -23.81 15.02 29.10
C ARG A 258 -23.39 13.62 28.60
N ALA A 259 -23.80 12.55 29.26
CA ALA A 259 -23.52 11.18 28.85
C ALA A 259 -24.27 10.79 27.56
N GLN A 260 -25.54 11.16 27.45
CA GLN A 260 -26.36 10.89 26.26
C GLN A 260 -25.88 11.70 25.05
N SER A 261 -25.53 12.98 25.23
CA SER A 261 -24.95 13.80 24.18
C SER A 261 -23.61 13.25 23.72
N THR A 262 -22.77 12.78 24.65
CA THR A 262 -21.51 12.12 24.31
C THR A 262 -21.75 10.85 23.50
N MET A 263 -22.69 9.98 23.91
CA MET A 263 -23.04 8.78 23.15
C MET A 263 -23.57 9.08 21.76
N LEU A 264 -24.42 10.10 21.61
CA LEU A 264 -24.96 10.48 20.32
C LEU A 264 -23.87 10.94 19.35
N ILE A 265 -22.90 11.74 19.83
CA ILE A 265 -21.71 12.14 19.07
C ILE A 265 -20.89 10.90 18.69
N GLN A 266 -20.74 9.91 19.57
CA GLN A 266 -20.02 8.67 19.25
C GLN A 266 -20.70 7.83 18.18
N CYS A 267 -22.03 7.74 18.21
CA CYS A 267 -22.79 7.03 17.19
C CYS A 267 -22.67 7.71 15.82
N GLN A 268 -22.64 9.04 15.77
CA GLN A 268 -22.60 9.80 14.50
C GLN A 268 -21.20 9.94 13.90
N THR A 269 -20.17 9.98 14.74
CA THR A 269 -18.77 10.08 14.29
C THR A 269 -18.13 8.72 13.99
N GLU A 270 -18.85 7.62 14.27
CA GLU A 270 -18.46 6.21 14.09
C GLU A 270 -17.11 5.80 14.72
N LYS A 271 -16.49 6.67 15.52
CA LYS A 271 -15.18 6.45 16.13
C LYS A 271 -15.05 7.18 17.47
N ILE A 272 -15.52 6.54 18.53
CA ILE A 272 -14.79 6.07 19.74
C ILE A 272 -15.68 5.02 20.41
N GLY A 273 -15.08 3.89 20.78
CA GLY A 273 -15.58 3.00 21.83
C GLY A 273 -16.86 2.20 21.55
N LEU A 274 -17.83 2.66 20.76
CA LEU A 274 -19.07 1.90 20.55
C LEU A 274 -18.81 0.62 19.76
N ASN A 275 -18.02 0.70 18.70
CA ASN A 275 -17.65 -0.49 17.92
C ASN A 275 -16.83 -1.46 18.79
N ASP A 276 -15.87 -0.96 19.57
CA ASP A 276 -15.01 -1.79 20.45
C ASP A 276 -15.77 -2.38 21.67
N TYR A 277 -16.71 -1.62 22.24
CA TYR A 277 -17.60 -2.00 23.34
C TYR A 277 -18.67 -3.01 22.90
N LEU A 278 -19.25 -2.83 21.71
CA LEU A 278 -20.13 -3.81 21.09
C LEU A 278 -19.34 -5.07 20.68
N TYR A 279 -18.06 -4.92 20.28
CA TYR A 279 -17.17 -6.05 20.01
C TYR A 279 -16.80 -6.85 21.26
N THR A 280 -16.73 -6.23 22.44
CA THR A 280 -16.43 -6.90 23.73
C THR A 280 -17.63 -7.54 24.41
N ARG A 281 -18.85 -7.28 23.93
CA ARG A 281 -20.11 -7.83 24.48
C ARG A 281 -20.68 -9.06 23.73
N LYS A 282 -19.87 -9.79 22.97
CA LYS A 282 -20.35 -10.97 22.21
C LYS A 282 -20.53 -12.20 23.11
N CYS A 283 -21.66 -12.91 22.95
CA CYS A 283 -21.91 -14.19 23.61
C CYS A 283 -20.95 -15.23 23.02
N ILE A 284 -20.13 -15.85 23.87
CA ILE A 284 -19.29 -16.99 23.48
C ILE A 284 -20.12 -18.25 23.75
N HIS A 285 -20.56 -18.91 22.69
CA HIS A 285 -21.33 -20.16 22.77
C HIS A 285 -20.82 -21.18 21.76
N SER A 286 -20.89 -22.46 22.12
CA SER A 286 -20.54 -23.61 21.27
C SER A 286 -21.71 -24.07 20.40
N GLY A 287 -22.55 -23.13 19.94
CA GLY A 287 -23.67 -23.43 19.02
C GLY A 287 -25.06 -23.57 19.64
N GLY A 288 -25.25 -23.39 20.96
CA GLY A 288 -26.57 -23.36 21.61
C GLY A 288 -26.61 -22.64 22.97
N PRO A 289 -27.80 -22.32 23.52
CA PRO A 289 -27.95 -21.73 24.85
C PRO A 289 -27.74 -22.76 25.99
N PRO A 290 -27.25 -22.32 27.17
CA PRO A 290 -26.78 -20.96 27.48
C PRO A 290 -25.32 -20.72 27.07
N CYS A 291 -25.00 -19.50 26.61
CA CYS A 291 -23.61 -19.11 26.37
C CYS A 291 -22.84 -19.05 27.71
N THR A 292 -21.51 -19.21 27.67
CA THR A 292 -20.66 -19.39 28.86
C THR A 292 -20.96 -18.36 29.95
N ARG A 293 -21.18 -17.11 29.56
CA ARG A 293 -21.43 -15.99 30.47
C ARG A 293 -22.83 -15.98 31.09
N CYS A 294 -23.86 -16.40 30.36
CA CYS A 294 -25.22 -16.53 30.91
C CYS A 294 -25.29 -17.70 31.88
N ARG A 295 -24.56 -18.78 31.61
CA ARG A 295 -24.36 -19.89 32.54
C ARG A 295 -23.68 -19.44 33.84
N ASP A 296 -22.61 -18.64 33.73
CA ASP A 296 -21.87 -18.15 34.90
C ASP A 296 -22.67 -17.14 35.76
N ARG A 297 -23.69 -16.50 35.17
CA ARG A 297 -24.57 -15.54 35.85
C ARG A 297 -25.91 -16.11 36.31
N GLY A 298 -26.29 -17.29 35.83
CA GLY A 298 -27.61 -17.87 36.07
C GLY A 298 -28.75 -17.16 35.31
N ASP A 299 -28.44 -16.41 34.25
CA ASP A 299 -29.43 -15.70 33.44
C ASP A 299 -30.01 -16.60 32.33
N GLU A 300 -31.29 -16.43 32.00
CA GLU A 300 -31.94 -17.16 30.90
C GLU A 300 -31.43 -16.68 29.53
N CYS A 301 -30.95 -17.62 28.71
CA CYS A 301 -30.28 -17.32 27.44
C CYS A 301 -31.21 -17.61 26.25
N VAL A 302 -31.88 -16.57 25.74
CA VAL A 302 -32.84 -16.68 24.63
C VAL A 302 -32.18 -16.23 23.33
N PHE A 303 -32.14 -17.12 22.33
CA PHE A 303 -31.71 -16.79 20.97
C PHE A 303 -32.93 -16.45 20.09
N PRO A 304 -32.87 -15.43 19.22
CA PRO A 304 -33.92 -15.18 18.25
C PRO A 304 -33.98 -16.31 17.19
N PRO A 305 -35.15 -16.60 16.58
CA PRO A 305 -35.33 -17.67 15.60
C PRO A 305 -34.37 -17.56 14.39
N LYS A 306 -34.10 -18.69 13.72
CA LYS A 306 -33.22 -18.73 12.53
C LYS A 306 -33.83 -17.86 11.41
N GLY A 307 -33.12 -16.80 11.00
CA GLY A 307 -33.54 -15.87 9.93
C GLY A 307 -33.30 -14.39 10.22
N THR A 308 -33.02 -14.00 11.47
CA THR A 308 -32.74 -12.59 11.84
C THR A 308 -31.26 -12.35 12.14
N SER A 309 -30.62 -11.49 11.33
CA SER A 309 -29.24 -10.96 11.38
C SER A 309 -28.11 -11.86 11.94
N PHE A 310 -27.20 -12.28 11.06
CA PHE A 310 -26.05 -13.16 11.31
C PHE A 310 -24.94 -12.58 12.23
N ILE A 311 -24.99 -11.28 12.55
CA ILE A 311 -23.92 -10.55 13.28
C ILE A 311 -23.71 -11.05 14.72
N PHE A 312 -24.72 -11.66 15.34
CA PHE A 312 -24.71 -12.04 16.76
C PHE A 312 -24.27 -13.50 17.04
N ARG A 313 -23.89 -14.30 16.02
CA ARG A 313 -23.70 -15.77 16.17
C ARG A 313 -22.29 -16.32 15.89
N ARG A 314 -21.23 -15.50 15.85
CA ARG A 314 -19.85 -16.05 15.72
C ARG A 314 -19.33 -16.55 17.08
N SER A 315 -19.03 -17.85 17.16
CA SER A 315 -18.13 -18.42 18.17
C SER A 315 -16.72 -17.87 17.94
N ARG A 316 -16.12 -17.28 18.98
CA ARG A 316 -14.70 -16.89 18.97
C ARG A 316 -13.95 -18.02 19.68
N LEU A 317 -13.19 -18.82 18.94
CA LEU A 317 -12.12 -19.64 19.51
C LEU A 317 -11.12 -18.71 20.21
N GLU A 318 -10.64 -19.13 21.37
CA GLU A 318 -9.83 -18.35 22.30
C GLU A 318 -8.63 -17.72 21.58
N ARG A 319 -8.55 -16.38 21.63
CA ARG A 319 -7.28 -15.68 21.40
C ARG A 319 -6.40 -15.99 22.61
N HIS A 320 -5.20 -16.49 22.34
CA HIS A 320 -4.10 -16.44 23.30
C HIS A 320 -4.06 -15.03 23.90
N ARG A 321 -4.11 -14.94 25.24
CA ARG A 321 -4.03 -13.68 25.98
C ARG A 321 -2.67 -13.04 25.70
N ASP A 322 -2.65 -12.02 24.86
CA ASP A 322 -1.65 -10.96 24.97
C ASP A 322 -1.97 -10.17 26.24
N GLU A 323 -1.08 -10.23 27.22
CA GLU A 323 -1.14 -9.37 28.40
C GLU A 323 -1.02 -7.90 27.96
N VAL A 324 -2.04 -7.13 28.33
CA VAL A 324 -2.19 -5.71 28.02
C VAL A 324 -1.21 -4.91 28.88
N GLY A 325 -0.12 -4.46 28.28
CA GLY A 325 0.68 -3.33 28.75
C GLY A 325 0.28 -2.06 28.00
N ALA A 326 -0.13 -1.02 28.74
CA ALA A 326 -0.52 0.29 28.20
C ALA A 326 0.59 0.94 27.35
N GLY A 327 0.27 1.36 26.12
CA GLY A 327 1.27 2.00 25.25
C GLY A 327 0.83 2.35 23.83
N ALA A 328 -0.39 2.85 23.60
CA ALA A 328 -0.87 3.22 22.26
C ALA A 328 -0.34 4.58 21.74
N GLY A 329 0.84 5.01 22.20
CA GLY A 329 1.62 6.12 21.63
C GLY A 329 2.88 5.68 20.86
N GLY A 330 3.27 4.40 20.97
CA GLY A 330 4.62 3.95 20.58
C GLY A 330 4.82 3.48 19.15
N ARG A 331 3.80 3.35 18.28
CA ARG A 331 4.02 2.77 16.93
C ARG A 331 4.75 3.70 15.96
N ALA A 332 4.44 5.00 15.97
CA ALA A 332 5.17 5.98 15.16
C ALA A 332 6.57 6.24 15.74
N ASP A 333 6.68 6.34 17.07
CA ASP A 333 7.97 6.50 17.75
C ASP A 333 8.86 5.26 17.63
N SER A 334 8.30 4.04 17.59
CA SER A 334 9.06 2.79 17.39
C SER A 334 9.63 2.66 15.98
N GLU A 335 8.92 3.08 14.93
CA GLU A 335 9.46 3.12 13.57
C GLU A 335 10.55 4.20 13.44
N ILE A 336 10.38 5.36 14.07
CA ILE A 336 11.39 6.43 14.09
C ILE A 336 12.64 6.02 14.90
N ILE A 337 12.48 5.39 16.06
CA ILE A 337 13.58 4.88 16.89
C ILE A 337 14.31 3.71 16.21
N ARG A 338 13.59 2.79 15.55
CA ARG A 338 14.21 1.70 14.77
C ARG A 338 14.91 2.21 13.51
N ALA A 339 14.34 3.19 12.81
CA ALA A 339 15.00 3.84 11.67
C ALA A 339 16.25 4.62 12.10
N GLY A 340 16.22 5.26 13.28
CA GLY A 340 17.38 5.90 13.90
C GLY A 340 18.50 4.91 14.23
N ASN A 341 18.16 3.73 14.75
CA ASN A 341 19.13 2.65 15.00
C ASN A 341 19.72 2.06 13.71
N LEU A 342 18.93 1.95 12.63
CA LEU A 342 19.41 1.41 11.35
C LEU A 342 20.38 2.35 10.63
N ALA A 343 20.23 3.67 10.78
CA ALA A 343 21.17 4.63 10.20
C ALA A 343 22.61 4.46 10.68
N THR A 344 22.81 3.96 11.91
CA THR A 344 24.12 3.67 12.49
C THR A 344 24.50 2.19 12.44
N THR A 345 23.63 1.32 11.92
CA THR A 345 23.87 -0.13 11.86
C THR A 345 24.61 -0.51 10.57
N ASP A 346 25.63 -1.35 10.68
CA ASP A 346 26.34 -1.89 9.53
C ASP A 346 25.48 -2.95 8.80
N PRO A 347 25.03 -2.70 7.55
CA PRO A 347 24.20 -3.65 6.82
C PRO A 347 24.93 -4.95 6.47
N PHE A 348 26.27 -4.94 6.38
CA PHE A 348 27.04 -6.14 6.08
C PHE A 348 26.91 -7.20 7.17
N GLY A 349 26.55 -6.80 8.41
CA GLY A 349 26.27 -7.73 9.50
C GLY A 349 25.06 -8.66 9.25
N PHE A 350 24.14 -8.27 8.36
CA PHE A 350 22.97 -9.08 8.00
C PHE A 350 23.16 -9.90 6.72
N LEU A 351 24.25 -9.71 5.97
CA LEU A 351 24.58 -10.47 4.75
C LEU A 351 25.21 -11.84 5.08
N THR A 352 24.45 -12.72 5.72
CA THR A 352 24.89 -14.10 5.99
C THR A 352 25.07 -14.90 4.69
N ASP A 353 25.78 -16.04 4.76
CA ASP A 353 25.92 -16.94 3.60
C ASP A 353 24.56 -17.39 3.04
N GLU A 354 23.58 -17.61 3.92
CA GLU A 354 22.22 -17.95 3.49
C GLU A 354 21.56 -16.82 2.69
N VAL A 355 21.68 -15.58 3.16
CA VAL A 355 21.12 -14.40 2.49
C VAL A 355 21.80 -14.17 1.15
N LYS A 356 23.13 -14.29 1.09
CA LYS A 356 23.91 -14.21 -0.17
C LYS A 356 23.46 -15.29 -1.16
N ASN A 357 23.34 -16.54 -0.71
CA ASN A 357 22.86 -17.63 -1.56
C ASN A 357 21.41 -17.41 -2.03
N SER A 358 20.56 -16.83 -1.18
CA SER A 358 19.20 -16.45 -1.56
C SER A 358 19.18 -15.37 -2.63
N TYR A 359 20.11 -14.40 -2.56
CA TYR A 359 20.29 -13.39 -3.59
C TYR A 359 20.70 -14.01 -4.93
N LEU A 360 21.68 -14.92 -4.91
CA LEU A 360 22.18 -15.59 -6.12
C LEU A 360 21.09 -16.43 -6.79
N ARG A 361 20.23 -17.12 -6.03
CA ARG A 361 19.07 -17.85 -6.57
C ARG A 361 18.06 -16.95 -7.26
N CYS A 362 17.97 -15.71 -6.81
CA CYS A 362 17.10 -14.66 -7.29
C CYS A 362 17.69 -13.90 -8.49
N SER A 363 19.00 -14.03 -8.72
CA SER A 363 19.76 -13.24 -9.70
C SER A 363 19.26 -13.34 -11.12
N TYR A 364 18.49 -14.37 -11.52
CA TYR A 364 17.89 -14.43 -12.85
C TYR A 364 16.95 -13.25 -13.15
N LYS A 365 16.27 -12.71 -12.13
CA LYS A 365 15.41 -11.52 -12.26
C LYS A 365 16.21 -10.22 -12.13
N TRP A 366 17.17 -10.19 -11.22
CA TRP A 366 18.06 -9.05 -10.97
C TRP A 366 19.45 -9.34 -11.58
N SER A 367 19.46 -9.71 -12.86
CA SER A 367 20.61 -10.34 -13.54
C SER A 367 21.69 -9.35 -13.97
N PHE A 368 21.66 -8.14 -13.42
CA PHE A 368 22.54 -7.05 -13.78
C PHE A 368 23.93 -7.12 -13.15
N HIS A 369 24.09 -7.70 -11.97
CA HIS A 369 25.40 -7.74 -11.32
C HIS A 369 26.30 -8.82 -11.91
N HIS A 370 27.56 -8.47 -12.16
CA HIS A 370 28.61 -9.45 -12.39
C HIS A 370 28.92 -10.23 -11.10
N ILE A 371 28.54 -11.51 -11.05
CA ILE A 371 28.56 -12.31 -9.81
C ILE A 371 29.95 -12.39 -9.16
N PRO A 372 31.05 -12.65 -9.88
CA PRO A 372 32.38 -12.65 -9.28
C PRO A 372 32.74 -11.31 -8.62
N ASN A 373 32.52 -10.19 -9.31
CA ASN A 373 32.83 -8.86 -8.78
C ASN A 373 31.96 -8.52 -7.57
N LEU A 374 30.68 -8.87 -7.62
CA LEU A 374 29.74 -8.71 -6.52
C LEU A 374 30.23 -9.45 -5.27
N LEU A 375 30.59 -10.73 -5.39
CA LEU A 375 31.04 -11.54 -4.24
C LEU A 375 32.35 -11.03 -3.63
N ILE A 376 33.31 -10.59 -4.47
CA ILE A 376 34.55 -9.96 -4.01
C ILE A 376 34.23 -8.64 -3.28
N ALA A 377 33.34 -7.81 -3.84
CA ALA A 377 32.94 -6.54 -3.23
C ALA A 377 32.18 -6.71 -1.90
N ILE A 378 31.38 -7.78 -1.76
CA ILE A 378 30.76 -8.15 -0.48
C ILE A 378 31.82 -8.54 0.55
N ARG A 379 32.75 -9.43 0.18
CA ARG A 379 33.82 -9.90 1.06
C ARG A 379 34.69 -8.77 1.56
N GLU A 380 35.03 -7.83 0.67
CA GLU A 380 35.89 -6.69 0.95
C GLU A 380 35.12 -5.47 1.50
N ARG A 381 33.80 -5.60 1.72
CA ARG A 381 32.93 -4.52 2.22
C ARG A 381 33.02 -3.22 1.41
N ARG A 382 33.12 -3.35 0.08
CA ARG A 382 33.23 -2.24 -0.87
C ARG A 382 31.91 -1.85 -1.54
N LEU A 383 30.85 -2.62 -1.34
CA LEU A 383 29.53 -2.26 -1.87
C LEU A 383 28.97 -1.03 -1.15
N ASP A 384 28.25 -0.20 -1.91
CA ASP A 384 27.46 0.89 -1.34
C ASP A 384 26.45 0.31 -0.31
N PRO A 385 26.43 0.79 0.95
CA PRO A 385 25.44 0.38 1.94
C PRO A 385 23.99 0.43 1.45
N LEU A 386 23.65 1.37 0.57
CA LEU A 386 22.33 1.47 -0.05
C LEU A 386 21.97 0.21 -0.85
N LEU A 387 22.93 -0.30 -1.64
CA LEU A 387 22.78 -1.52 -2.41
C LEU A 387 22.60 -2.72 -1.47
N VAL A 388 23.38 -2.78 -0.40
CA VAL A 388 23.28 -3.87 0.59
C VAL A 388 21.89 -3.89 1.25
N TRP A 389 21.37 -2.74 1.68
CA TRP A 389 20.02 -2.67 2.25
C TRP A 389 18.93 -3.10 1.26
N ALA A 390 19.08 -2.75 -0.03
CA ALA A 390 18.16 -3.19 -1.07
C ALA A 390 18.25 -4.70 -1.33
N MET A 391 19.45 -5.27 -1.34
CA MET A 391 19.67 -6.74 -1.44
C MET A 391 19.04 -7.46 -0.25
N LEU A 392 19.24 -6.95 0.97
CA LEU A 392 18.64 -7.51 2.19
C LEU A 392 17.11 -7.44 2.15
N ALA A 393 16.55 -6.31 1.70
CA ALA A 393 15.12 -6.12 1.59
C ALA A 393 14.46 -7.24 0.77
N ILE A 394 15.04 -7.66 -0.36
CA ILE A 394 14.44 -8.71 -1.19
C ILE A 394 14.78 -10.14 -0.75
N THR A 395 15.86 -10.35 0.01
CA THR A 395 16.36 -11.71 0.31
C THR A 395 16.16 -12.20 1.74
N VAL A 396 16.12 -11.30 2.74
CA VAL A 396 16.00 -11.73 4.15
C VAL A 396 14.71 -12.50 4.42
N ARG A 397 13.66 -12.28 3.62
CA ARG A 397 12.41 -13.06 3.65
C ARG A 397 12.59 -14.56 3.42
N PHE A 398 13.74 -14.98 2.89
CA PHE A 398 14.08 -16.37 2.59
C PHE A 398 15.06 -17.00 3.60
N SER A 399 15.49 -16.26 4.62
CA SER A 399 16.35 -16.81 5.67
C SER A 399 15.59 -17.82 6.54
N GLN A 400 16.30 -18.78 7.11
CA GLN A 400 15.73 -19.79 8.01
C GLN A 400 15.07 -19.16 9.23
N ALA A 401 15.69 -18.11 9.79
CA ALA A 401 15.20 -17.41 10.96
C ALA A 401 15.20 -15.89 10.73
N ALA A 402 14.34 -15.19 11.47
CA ALA A 402 14.36 -13.73 11.52
C ALA A 402 15.70 -13.24 12.10
N PRO A 403 16.28 -12.16 11.56
CA PRO A 403 17.47 -11.55 12.16
C PRO A 403 17.20 -11.08 13.61
N PRO A 404 18.23 -11.03 14.48
CA PRO A 404 18.08 -10.53 15.83
C PRO A 404 17.40 -9.15 15.88
N GLY A 405 16.43 -8.99 16.78
CA GLY A 405 15.66 -7.74 16.93
C GLY A 405 14.38 -7.65 16.09
N TYR A 406 14.09 -8.65 15.25
CA TYR A 406 12.86 -8.73 14.45
C TYR A 406 12.04 -9.97 14.81
N ALA A 407 10.72 -9.86 14.84
CA ALA A 407 9.84 -10.99 15.16
C ALA A 407 9.69 -11.96 13.97
N THR A 408 9.75 -11.44 12.74
CA THR A 408 9.61 -12.25 11.51
C THR A 408 10.55 -11.79 10.40
N GLN A 409 10.85 -12.67 9.44
CA GLN A 409 11.66 -12.31 8.27
C GLN A 409 10.99 -11.23 7.41
N VAL A 410 9.65 -11.24 7.33
CA VAL A 410 8.87 -10.23 6.58
C VAL A 410 8.95 -8.86 7.25
N GLU A 411 8.91 -8.82 8.59
CA GLU A 411 9.11 -7.57 9.35
C GLU A 411 10.50 -6.99 9.09
N ALA A 412 11.55 -7.82 9.16
CA ALA A 412 12.92 -7.40 8.85
C ALA A 412 13.03 -6.88 7.41
N SER A 413 12.48 -7.63 6.45
CA SER A 413 12.45 -7.28 5.03
C SER A 413 11.79 -5.92 4.77
N ASN A 414 10.61 -5.69 5.35
CA ASN A 414 9.88 -4.42 5.22
C ASN A 414 10.64 -3.26 5.87
N THR A 415 11.31 -3.50 7.00
CA THR A 415 12.09 -2.48 7.71
C THR A 415 13.32 -2.09 6.90
N PHE A 416 14.07 -3.06 6.37
CA PHE A 416 15.22 -2.80 5.48
C PHE A 416 14.80 -2.10 4.20
N ALA A 417 13.66 -2.48 3.61
CA ALA A 417 13.09 -1.79 2.47
C ALA A 417 12.71 -0.34 2.80
N ALA A 418 12.12 -0.07 3.96
CA ALA A 418 11.81 1.29 4.42
C ALA A 418 13.07 2.15 4.53
N HIS A 419 14.14 1.60 5.09
CA HIS A 419 15.41 2.29 5.24
C HIS A 419 16.12 2.54 3.90
N ALA A 420 16.22 1.52 3.03
CA ALA A 420 16.76 1.69 1.67
C ALA A 420 15.98 2.74 0.88
N ARG A 421 14.64 2.78 1.05
CA ARG A 421 13.78 3.79 0.43
C ARG A 421 14.08 5.20 0.93
N SER A 422 14.22 5.41 2.23
CA SER A 422 14.54 6.75 2.74
C SER A 422 15.88 7.27 2.21
N LEU A 423 16.86 6.38 2.05
CA LEU A 423 18.18 6.71 1.51
C LEU A 423 18.16 7.00 0.00
N VAL A 424 17.49 6.17 -0.81
CA VAL A 424 17.47 6.40 -2.27
C VAL A 424 16.63 7.62 -2.65
N LEU A 425 15.57 7.92 -1.88
CA LEU A 425 14.69 9.06 -2.14
C LEU A 425 15.36 10.42 -1.92
N SER A 426 16.42 10.50 -1.11
CA SER A 426 17.23 11.72 -0.97
C SER A 426 18.29 11.88 -2.07
N LEU A 427 18.45 10.88 -2.95
CA LEU A 427 19.48 10.82 -4.00
C LEU A 427 18.88 10.75 -5.41
N VAL A 428 17.60 11.09 -5.55
CA VAL A 428 16.84 10.93 -6.81
C VAL A 428 17.32 11.85 -7.93
N ASP A 429 17.95 12.97 -7.58
CA ASP A 429 18.54 13.97 -8.48
C ASP A 429 19.97 13.61 -8.92
N GLN A 430 20.54 12.52 -8.39
CA GLN A 430 21.88 12.05 -8.71
C GLN A 430 21.82 10.65 -9.34
N PRO A 431 21.53 10.53 -10.64
CA PRO A 431 21.36 9.24 -11.29
C PRO A 431 22.70 8.47 -11.37
N THR A 432 22.68 7.20 -10.94
CA THR A 432 23.77 6.24 -11.15
C THR A 432 23.19 4.87 -11.49
N VAL A 433 23.96 4.00 -12.16
CA VAL A 433 23.54 2.63 -12.48
C VAL A 433 23.12 1.88 -11.22
N HIS A 434 23.93 1.95 -10.16
CA HIS A 434 23.66 1.35 -8.85
C HIS A 434 22.35 1.85 -8.22
N ARG A 435 22.03 3.15 -8.33
CA ARG A 435 20.77 3.70 -7.80
C ARG A 435 19.56 3.25 -8.60
N ALA A 436 19.68 3.13 -9.93
CA ALA A 436 18.64 2.54 -10.76
C ALA A 436 18.41 1.06 -10.40
N GLN A 437 19.48 0.29 -10.22
CA GLN A 437 19.45 -1.10 -9.75
C GLN A 437 18.75 -1.24 -8.39
N VAL A 438 19.06 -0.36 -7.43
CA VAL A 438 18.38 -0.29 -6.11
C VAL A 438 16.87 -0.05 -6.26
N LEU A 439 16.47 0.91 -7.09
CA LEU A 439 15.06 1.18 -7.36
C LEU A 439 14.35 -0.01 -8.03
N LEU A 440 15.02 -0.76 -8.90
CA LEU A 440 14.49 -1.99 -9.50
C LEU A 440 14.28 -3.10 -8.44
N MET A 441 15.22 -3.26 -7.50
CA MET A 441 15.05 -4.20 -6.37
C MET A 441 13.89 -3.78 -5.47
N LEU A 442 13.79 -2.50 -5.12
CA LEU A 442 12.68 -1.96 -4.32
C LEU A 442 11.33 -2.05 -5.03
N THR A 443 11.31 -1.92 -6.36
CA THR A 443 10.13 -2.18 -7.19
C THR A 443 9.68 -3.62 -7.01
N GLY A 444 10.60 -4.58 -7.11
CA GLY A 444 10.33 -6.00 -6.88
C GLY A 444 9.81 -6.28 -5.46
N HIS A 445 10.39 -5.64 -4.45
CA HIS A 445 9.93 -5.71 -3.07
C HIS A 445 8.51 -5.19 -2.88
N SER A 446 8.24 -3.96 -3.33
CA SER A 446 6.95 -3.30 -3.15
C SER A 446 5.84 -4.01 -3.92
N TRP A 447 6.13 -4.49 -5.13
CA TRP A 447 5.18 -5.36 -5.82
C TRP A 447 4.94 -6.61 -4.99
N GLY A 448 6.03 -7.26 -4.52
CA GLY A 448 6.11 -8.34 -3.50
C GLY A 448 5.14 -8.23 -2.32
N ALA A 449 5.04 -7.03 -1.77
CA ALA A 449 4.25 -6.70 -0.59
C ALA A 449 2.79 -6.32 -0.89
N GLY A 450 2.37 -6.35 -2.16
CA GLY A 450 1.04 -5.92 -2.60
C GLY A 450 0.91 -4.40 -2.83
N GLU A 451 2.02 -3.67 -2.85
CA GLU A 451 2.05 -2.20 -2.97
C GLU A 451 2.25 -1.77 -4.44
N GLY A 452 1.36 -2.21 -5.33
CA GLY A 452 1.51 -2.05 -6.78
C GLY A 452 1.73 -0.60 -7.25
N ARG A 453 1.07 0.38 -6.61
CA ARG A 453 1.28 1.82 -6.89
C ARG A 453 2.71 2.26 -6.61
N ARG A 454 3.27 1.82 -5.48
CA ARG A 454 4.63 2.17 -5.07
C ARG A 454 5.66 1.53 -5.98
N ALA A 455 5.44 0.26 -6.35
CA ALA A 455 6.26 -0.44 -7.33
C ALA A 455 6.29 0.33 -8.66
N TRP A 456 5.13 0.75 -9.17
CA TRP A 456 5.04 1.53 -10.41
C TRP A 456 5.84 2.83 -10.38
N VAL A 457 5.75 3.59 -9.28
CA VAL A 457 6.52 4.84 -9.11
C VAL A 457 8.02 4.57 -9.10
N TYR A 458 8.49 3.59 -8.33
CA TYR A 458 9.92 3.26 -8.27
C TYR A 458 10.46 2.74 -9.59
N LEU A 459 9.66 1.99 -10.34
CA LEU A 459 10.02 1.58 -11.70
C LEU A 459 10.18 2.78 -12.62
N GLY A 460 9.22 3.71 -12.60
CA GLY A 460 9.30 4.94 -13.38
C GLY A 460 10.55 5.75 -13.06
N MET A 461 10.92 5.86 -11.78
CA MET A 461 12.16 6.52 -11.36
C MET A 461 13.40 5.80 -11.90
N ALA A 462 13.47 4.47 -11.81
CA ALA A 462 14.59 3.69 -12.34
C ALA A 462 14.72 3.86 -13.86
N VAL A 463 13.61 3.83 -14.59
CA VAL A 463 13.57 4.07 -16.03
C VAL A 463 14.07 5.48 -16.36
N ARG A 464 13.62 6.52 -15.63
CA ARG A 464 14.12 7.89 -15.85
C ARG A 464 15.62 8.02 -15.56
N MET A 465 16.13 7.37 -14.51
CA MET A 465 17.58 7.33 -14.26
C MET A 465 18.33 6.66 -15.40
N ALA A 466 17.83 5.51 -15.91
CA ALA A 466 18.43 4.81 -17.05
C ALA A 466 18.42 5.66 -18.33
N GLN A 467 17.37 6.47 -18.55
CA GLN A 467 17.29 7.42 -19.66
C GLN A 467 18.35 8.51 -19.55
N VAL A 468 18.49 9.13 -18.36
CA VAL A 468 19.50 10.18 -18.12
C VAL A 468 20.92 9.65 -18.28
N LEU A 469 21.16 8.40 -17.89
CA LEU A 469 22.45 7.73 -18.02
C LEU A 469 22.73 7.19 -19.44
N GLY A 470 21.78 7.31 -20.37
CA GLY A 470 21.93 6.80 -21.73
C GLY A 470 22.04 5.29 -21.83
N LEU A 471 21.48 4.53 -20.89
CA LEU A 471 21.65 3.05 -20.85
C LEU A 471 20.92 2.30 -21.98
N PHE A 472 20.07 2.99 -22.74
CA PHE A 472 19.34 2.43 -23.88
C PHE A 472 20.06 2.62 -25.21
N GLU A 473 21.23 3.24 -25.21
CA GLU A 473 22.13 3.34 -26.36
C GLU A 473 23.34 2.42 -26.15
N GLU A 474 23.79 1.78 -27.22
CA GLU A 474 24.92 0.85 -27.14
C GLU A 474 26.21 1.59 -26.73
N PRO A 475 26.92 1.14 -25.68
CA PRO A 475 28.22 1.70 -25.33
C PRO A 475 29.26 1.45 -26.45
N PRO A 476 30.35 2.23 -26.48
CA PRO A 476 31.46 1.95 -27.39
C PRO A 476 31.94 0.49 -27.28
N PRO A 477 32.43 -0.12 -28.38
CA PRO A 477 32.94 -1.49 -28.35
C PRO A 477 34.01 -1.67 -27.27
N ALA A 478 33.78 -2.62 -26.36
CA ALA A 478 34.73 -2.93 -25.30
C ALA A 478 36.01 -3.56 -25.88
N THR A 479 37.16 -3.08 -25.42
CA THR A 479 38.48 -3.60 -25.81
C THR A 479 39.12 -4.44 -24.72
N THR A 480 38.74 -4.19 -23.46
CA THR A 480 39.22 -4.92 -22.29
C THR A 480 38.12 -5.76 -21.64
N ARG A 481 38.52 -6.69 -20.78
CA ARG A 481 37.61 -7.52 -19.98
C ARG A 481 36.74 -6.64 -19.07
N GLU A 482 37.35 -5.66 -18.42
CA GLU A 482 36.71 -4.78 -17.45
C GLU A 482 35.69 -3.88 -18.14
N GLU A 483 36.05 -3.29 -19.29
CA GLU A 483 35.11 -2.52 -20.11
C GLU A 483 33.92 -3.36 -20.56
N PHE A 484 34.15 -4.63 -20.93
CA PHE A 484 33.07 -5.54 -21.33
C PHE A 484 32.12 -5.85 -20.17
N ILE A 485 32.67 -6.16 -18.99
CA ILE A 485 31.87 -6.44 -17.79
C ILE A 485 31.00 -5.21 -17.43
N ASP A 486 31.59 -4.02 -17.43
CA ASP A 486 30.87 -2.78 -17.12
C ASP A 486 29.78 -2.46 -18.17
N ALA A 487 30.09 -2.67 -19.46
CA ALA A 487 29.12 -2.50 -20.55
C ALA A 487 27.96 -3.50 -20.43
N GLU A 488 28.25 -4.76 -20.13
CA GLU A 488 27.25 -5.81 -20.00
C GLU A 488 26.35 -5.61 -18.76
N GLU A 489 26.91 -5.15 -17.64
CA GLU A 489 26.14 -4.77 -16.44
C GLU A 489 25.18 -3.60 -16.74
N ARG A 490 25.62 -2.60 -17.52
CA ARG A 490 24.75 -1.51 -18.00
C ARG A 490 23.62 -2.04 -18.89
N ARG A 491 23.93 -2.89 -19.87
CA ARG A 491 22.90 -3.51 -20.75
C ARG A 491 21.88 -4.29 -19.94
N ARG A 492 22.33 -5.14 -19.01
CA ARG A 492 21.43 -5.94 -18.16
C ARG A 492 20.59 -5.07 -17.23
N THR A 493 21.10 -3.94 -16.76
CA THR A 493 20.31 -2.96 -15.99
C THR A 493 19.19 -2.35 -16.85
N ALA A 494 19.50 -1.94 -18.08
CA ALA A 494 18.51 -1.42 -19.02
C ALA A 494 17.46 -2.48 -19.41
N TRP A 495 17.89 -3.71 -19.70
CA TRP A 495 16.99 -4.82 -19.99
C TRP A 495 16.12 -5.22 -18.79
N THR A 496 16.62 -5.09 -17.56
CA THR A 496 15.81 -5.30 -16.36
C THR A 496 14.73 -4.22 -16.24
N CYS A 497 15.01 -2.96 -16.59
CA CYS A 497 13.99 -1.91 -16.70
C CYS A 497 12.91 -2.31 -17.70
N PHE A 498 13.31 -2.72 -18.91
CA PHE A 498 12.39 -3.15 -19.99
C PHE A 498 11.53 -4.35 -19.57
N LEU A 499 12.14 -5.36 -18.97
CA LEU A 499 11.46 -6.56 -18.47
C LEU A 499 10.41 -6.16 -17.43
N MET A 500 10.81 -5.43 -16.39
CA MET A 500 9.89 -5.07 -15.31
C MET A 500 8.77 -4.14 -15.79
N ASP A 501 9.05 -3.22 -16.72
CA ASP A 501 8.04 -2.35 -17.33
C ASP A 501 7.03 -3.17 -18.14
N SER A 502 7.49 -4.13 -18.95
CA SER A 502 6.61 -5.04 -19.68
C SER A 502 5.75 -5.89 -18.74
N LEU A 503 6.35 -6.42 -17.67
CA LEU A 503 5.65 -7.28 -16.72
C LEU A 503 4.73 -6.52 -15.76
N LEU A 504 4.85 -5.21 -15.58
CA LEU A 504 4.02 -4.43 -14.64
C LEU A 504 3.01 -3.48 -15.33
N SER A 505 3.03 -3.40 -16.66
CA SER A 505 2.18 -2.45 -17.43
C SER A 505 0.73 -2.91 -17.66
N GLY A 506 0.38 -4.20 -17.57
CA GLY A 506 -0.97 -4.68 -17.92
C GLY A 506 -2.04 -4.59 -16.82
N GLY A 507 -2.03 -3.54 -16.00
CA GLY A 507 -3.08 -3.29 -14.99
C GLY A 507 -3.69 -1.90 -15.13
N LYS A 508 -5.03 -1.81 -15.20
CA LYS A 508 -5.81 -0.55 -15.21
C LYS A 508 -5.46 0.45 -16.32
N GLY A 509 -5.10 0.00 -17.52
CA GLY A 509 -4.84 0.87 -18.66
C GLY A 509 -3.54 1.69 -18.55
N ARG A 510 -2.54 1.21 -17.81
CA ARG A 510 -1.21 1.84 -17.78
C ARG A 510 -0.46 1.55 -19.07
N ASP A 511 0.03 2.61 -19.72
CA ASP A 511 0.90 2.46 -20.88
C ASP A 511 2.33 2.10 -20.46
N ARG A 512 2.94 1.23 -21.25
CA ARG A 512 4.34 0.82 -21.12
C ARG A 512 5.26 2.03 -21.41
N MET A 513 6.24 2.29 -20.55
CA MET A 513 7.17 3.42 -20.71
C MET A 513 8.24 3.15 -21.78
N LEU A 514 8.67 1.89 -21.90
CA LEU A 514 9.69 1.40 -22.79
C LEU A 514 9.07 0.55 -23.91
N SER A 515 9.68 0.60 -25.07
CA SER A 515 9.26 -0.19 -26.23
C SER A 515 10.51 -0.78 -26.91
N GLY A 516 10.36 -1.91 -27.59
CA GLY A 516 11.49 -2.65 -28.16
C GLY A 516 12.36 -1.81 -29.10
N ASP A 517 11.74 -0.92 -29.88
CA ASP A 517 12.38 0.04 -30.78
C ASP A 517 13.25 1.09 -30.06
N LYS A 518 12.98 1.36 -28.78
CA LYS A 518 13.78 2.27 -27.95
C LYS A 518 14.98 1.58 -27.31
N MET A 519 15.05 0.25 -27.34
CA MET A 519 16.16 -0.52 -26.79
C MET A 519 17.26 -0.67 -27.85
N ARG A 520 18.00 0.41 -28.13
CA ARG A 520 19.12 0.42 -29.10
C ARG A 520 20.41 -0.16 -28.52
N ILE A 521 20.27 -1.30 -27.84
CA ILE A 521 21.36 -2.07 -27.22
C ILE A 521 21.31 -3.55 -27.63
N GLN A 522 22.42 -4.24 -27.49
CA GLN A 522 22.52 -5.69 -27.65
C GLN A 522 21.67 -6.41 -26.61
N LEU A 523 21.13 -7.58 -26.94
CA LEU A 523 20.55 -8.49 -25.95
C LEU A 523 21.65 -8.96 -24.97
N PRO A 524 21.29 -9.30 -23.71
CA PRO A 524 22.26 -9.78 -22.75
C PRO A 524 22.96 -11.05 -23.23
N CYS A 525 24.27 -11.14 -23.02
CA CYS A 525 25.02 -12.34 -23.37
C CYS A 525 24.70 -13.51 -22.42
N GLU A 526 25.17 -14.71 -22.76
CA GLU A 526 25.06 -15.86 -21.86
C GLU A 526 25.85 -15.64 -20.56
N SER A 527 25.35 -16.20 -19.45
CA SER A 527 25.92 -15.98 -18.11
C SER A 527 27.40 -16.35 -18.02
N ASP A 528 27.84 -17.37 -18.76
CA ASP A 528 29.24 -17.78 -18.78
C ASP A 528 30.12 -16.70 -19.41
N SER A 529 29.75 -16.17 -20.59
CA SER A 529 30.50 -15.08 -21.22
C SER A 529 30.57 -13.85 -20.31
N PHE A 530 29.49 -13.52 -19.60
CA PHE A 530 29.49 -12.44 -18.62
C PHE A 530 30.44 -12.73 -17.45
N ASN A 531 30.31 -13.89 -16.80
CA ASN A 531 31.09 -14.26 -15.61
C ASN A 531 32.60 -14.43 -15.87
N PHE A 532 32.97 -14.93 -17.06
CA PHE A 532 34.37 -15.06 -17.47
C PHE A 532 34.93 -13.78 -18.12
N GLY A 533 34.08 -12.75 -18.30
CA GLY A 533 34.45 -11.51 -18.97
C GLY A 533 34.98 -11.73 -20.38
N GLN A 534 34.31 -12.61 -21.13
CA GLN A 534 34.63 -12.91 -22.53
C GLN A 534 33.94 -11.90 -23.44
N VAL A 535 34.74 -11.10 -24.16
CA VAL A 535 34.23 -10.08 -25.07
C VAL A 535 33.50 -10.76 -26.24
N VAL A 536 32.18 -10.61 -26.26
CA VAL A 536 31.29 -11.17 -27.30
C VAL A 536 30.31 -10.11 -27.80
N LEU A 537 29.84 -10.29 -29.03
CA LEU A 537 28.74 -9.50 -29.60
C LEU A 537 27.47 -10.34 -29.66
N CYS A 538 26.37 -9.77 -29.20
CA CYS A 538 25.05 -10.35 -29.26
C CYS A 538 24.14 -9.53 -30.18
N GLU A 539 23.18 -10.22 -30.79
CA GLU A 539 22.16 -9.57 -31.61
C GLU A 539 21.27 -8.64 -30.77
N ARG A 540 20.70 -7.63 -31.43
CA ARG A 540 19.67 -6.75 -30.87
C ARG A 540 18.31 -7.47 -30.87
N LEU A 541 17.29 -6.82 -30.29
CA LEU A 541 15.96 -7.40 -30.20
C LEU A 541 15.34 -7.73 -31.57
N ASP A 542 15.64 -6.91 -32.59
CA ASP A 542 15.19 -7.09 -33.97
C ASP A 542 16.01 -8.11 -34.78
N GLY A 543 17.03 -8.73 -34.17
CA GLY A 543 17.94 -9.68 -34.81
C GLY A 543 19.09 -9.03 -35.58
N SER A 544 19.17 -7.70 -35.62
CA SER A 544 20.32 -7.01 -36.21
C SER A 544 21.55 -7.13 -35.31
N MET A 545 22.74 -7.18 -35.90
CA MET A 545 24.00 -7.15 -35.15
C MET A 545 24.48 -5.70 -34.99
N PRO A 546 25.09 -5.34 -33.85
CA PRO A 546 25.77 -4.06 -33.71
C PRO A 546 27.03 -4.00 -34.59
N ASP A 547 27.45 -2.80 -34.97
CA ASP A 547 28.74 -2.58 -35.62
C ASP A 547 29.88 -2.99 -34.67
N GLY A 548 30.65 -4.00 -35.07
CA GLY A 548 31.72 -4.58 -34.28
C GLY A 548 33.10 -4.38 -34.90
N ALA A 549 34.15 -4.45 -34.09
CA ALA A 549 35.52 -4.58 -34.60
C ALA A 549 35.64 -5.90 -35.38
N MET A 550 36.39 -5.90 -36.50
CA MET A 550 36.62 -7.13 -37.26
C MET A 550 37.21 -8.24 -36.37
N GLY A 551 36.54 -9.39 -36.32
CA GLY A 551 37.00 -10.58 -35.59
C GLY A 551 36.40 -10.78 -34.20
N THR A 552 35.47 -9.94 -33.73
CA THR A 552 34.78 -10.20 -32.45
C THR A 552 33.86 -11.41 -32.54
N VAL A 553 33.92 -12.30 -31.55
CA VAL A 553 33.15 -13.55 -31.51
C VAL A 553 31.68 -13.26 -31.25
N HIS A 554 30.79 -13.93 -31.99
CA HIS A 554 29.35 -13.86 -31.75
C HIS A 554 28.99 -14.68 -30.51
N GLY A 555 28.38 -14.04 -29.52
CA GLY A 555 27.93 -14.67 -28.28
C GLY A 555 26.62 -15.42 -28.47
N SER A 556 26.47 -16.54 -27.76
CA SER A 556 25.20 -17.24 -27.65
C SER A 556 24.20 -16.50 -26.75
N LEU A 557 22.92 -16.64 -27.07
CA LEU A 557 21.83 -16.13 -26.24
C LEU A 557 21.32 -17.18 -25.26
N GLY A 558 21.37 -16.85 -23.97
CA GLY A 558 20.86 -17.70 -22.89
C GLY A 558 19.41 -17.41 -22.49
N ILE A 559 19.01 -17.90 -21.32
CA ILE A 559 17.67 -17.73 -20.73
C ILE A 559 17.33 -16.23 -20.55
N VAL A 560 18.29 -15.41 -20.11
CA VAL A 560 18.06 -13.98 -19.83
C VAL A 560 17.66 -13.22 -21.10
N ALA A 561 18.40 -13.40 -22.21
CA ALA A 561 18.07 -12.78 -23.49
C ALA A 561 16.72 -13.22 -24.05
N ASN A 562 16.45 -14.53 -24.01
CA ASN A 562 15.19 -15.07 -24.48
C ASN A 562 13.99 -14.64 -23.61
N SER A 563 14.22 -14.36 -22.33
CA SER A 563 13.24 -13.73 -21.44
C SER A 563 12.87 -12.32 -21.90
N MET A 564 13.83 -11.54 -22.42
CA MET A 564 13.56 -10.20 -22.96
C MET A 564 12.71 -10.27 -24.23
N ARG A 565 13.00 -11.25 -25.11
CA ARG A 565 12.23 -11.47 -26.35
C ARG A 565 10.77 -11.78 -26.06
N VAL A 566 10.50 -12.73 -25.16
CA VAL A 566 9.12 -13.06 -24.80
C VAL A 566 8.45 -11.94 -23.99
N ALA A 567 9.21 -11.19 -23.17
CA ALA A 567 8.68 -10.03 -22.45
C ALA A 567 8.22 -8.90 -23.39
N ASP A 568 8.88 -8.73 -24.54
CA ASP A 568 8.39 -7.77 -25.55
C ASP A 568 7.02 -8.17 -26.10
N VAL A 569 6.86 -9.46 -26.45
CA VAL A 569 5.58 -9.99 -26.91
C VAL A 569 4.51 -9.89 -25.82
N TRP A 570 4.86 -10.24 -24.58
CA TRP A 570 3.99 -10.08 -23.42
C TRP A 570 3.52 -8.63 -23.26
N GLY A 571 4.40 -7.64 -23.39
CA GLY A 571 4.00 -6.23 -23.28
C GLY A 571 2.91 -5.85 -24.30
N ALA A 572 2.98 -6.40 -25.52
CA ALA A 572 1.93 -6.24 -26.52
C ALA A 572 0.65 -7.01 -26.16
N VAL A 573 0.76 -8.25 -25.68
CA VAL A 573 -0.39 -9.06 -25.22
C VAL A 573 -1.09 -8.41 -24.03
N ALA A 574 -0.35 -7.86 -23.07
CA ALA A 574 -0.88 -7.19 -21.90
C ALA A 574 -1.65 -5.92 -22.29
N LYS A 575 -1.11 -5.12 -23.22
CA LYS A 575 -1.81 -3.96 -23.79
C LYS A 575 -3.09 -4.39 -24.50
N TRP A 576 -2.99 -5.40 -25.35
CA TRP A 576 -4.14 -5.97 -26.06
C TRP A 576 -5.22 -6.44 -25.07
N ALA A 577 -4.86 -7.22 -24.04
CA ALA A 577 -5.81 -7.76 -23.07
C ALA A 577 -6.50 -6.67 -22.21
N CYS A 578 -5.88 -5.51 -22.05
CA CYS A 578 -6.46 -4.35 -21.32
C CYS A 578 -7.30 -3.42 -22.21
N THR A 579 -7.26 -3.59 -23.53
CA THR A 579 -7.98 -2.75 -24.48
C THR A 579 -9.33 -3.39 -24.82
N ARG A 580 -10.39 -2.58 -24.97
CA ARG A 580 -11.66 -3.09 -25.48
C ARG A 580 -11.54 -3.28 -26.99
N HIS A 581 -11.96 -4.44 -27.48
CA HIS A 581 -11.94 -4.78 -28.89
C HIS A 581 -13.37 -4.93 -29.41
N ASP A 582 -13.68 -4.29 -30.53
CA ASP A 582 -14.99 -4.44 -31.20
C ASP A 582 -15.12 -5.76 -31.96
N ASN A 583 -14.06 -6.58 -32.00
CA ASN A 583 -14.03 -7.93 -32.60
C ASN A 583 -14.62 -8.01 -34.02
N THR A 584 -14.32 -7.01 -34.83
CA THR A 584 -14.76 -6.95 -36.23
C THR A 584 -14.12 -8.06 -37.06
N VAL A 585 -12.89 -8.46 -36.72
CA VAL A 585 -12.13 -9.54 -37.36
C VAL A 585 -12.12 -10.80 -36.46
N PRO A 586 -12.53 -11.98 -36.96
CA PRO A 586 -12.46 -13.24 -36.19
C PRO A 586 -11.03 -13.62 -35.79
N PRO A 587 -10.83 -14.27 -34.62
CA PRO A 587 -9.50 -14.55 -34.08
C PRO A 587 -8.67 -15.54 -34.90
N TRP A 588 -9.28 -16.42 -35.70
CA TRP A 588 -8.55 -17.34 -36.59
C TRP A 588 -8.04 -16.68 -37.87
N GLN A 589 -8.48 -15.46 -38.19
CA GLN A 589 -8.03 -14.74 -39.38
C GLN A 589 -6.61 -14.17 -39.15
N PRO A 590 -5.70 -14.28 -40.13
CA PRO A 590 -4.33 -13.75 -40.02
C PRO A 590 -4.24 -12.25 -39.72
N GLN A 591 -5.27 -11.49 -40.08
CA GLN A 591 -5.36 -10.04 -39.87
C GLN A 591 -5.82 -9.66 -38.46
N SER A 592 -6.27 -10.63 -37.66
CA SER A 592 -6.65 -10.36 -36.28
C SER A 592 -5.42 -10.09 -35.42
N GLU A 593 -5.51 -9.11 -34.53
CA GLU A 593 -4.41 -8.80 -33.60
C GLU A 593 -4.08 -10.01 -32.71
N PHE A 594 -5.10 -10.78 -32.33
CA PHE A 594 -4.95 -12.06 -31.65
C PHE A 594 -4.02 -13.01 -32.41
N GLN A 595 -4.30 -13.28 -33.69
CA GLN A 595 -3.52 -14.22 -34.48
C GLN A 595 -2.10 -13.71 -34.74
N MET A 596 -1.93 -12.40 -34.90
CA MET A 596 -0.61 -11.78 -35.03
C MET A 596 0.24 -11.96 -33.76
N LEU A 597 -0.35 -11.75 -32.58
CA LEU A 597 0.32 -11.95 -31.29
C LEU A 597 0.64 -13.43 -31.05
N LEU A 598 -0.29 -14.33 -31.34
CA LEU A 598 -0.08 -15.78 -31.23
C LEU A 598 1.05 -16.24 -32.17
N SER A 599 1.09 -15.72 -33.39
CA SER A 599 2.15 -16.03 -34.37
C SER A 599 3.53 -15.56 -33.89
N ARG A 600 3.62 -14.41 -33.21
CA ARG A 600 4.86 -13.93 -32.58
C ARG A 600 5.32 -14.84 -31.44
N LEU A 601 4.40 -15.35 -30.63
CA LEU A 601 4.71 -16.32 -29.56
C LEU A 601 5.22 -17.65 -30.12
N GLU A 602 4.59 -18.18 -31.17
CA GLU A 602 5.04 -19.40 -31.82
C GLU A 602 6.39 -19.21 -32.54
N LEU A 603 6.63 -18.05 -33.16
CA LEU A 603 7.94 -17.73 -33.73
C LEU A 603 9.01 -17.70 -32.64
N TRP A 604 8.75 -17.07 -31.49
CA TRP A 604 9.67 -17.10 -30.35
C TRP A 604 9.97 -18.53 -29.90
N LYS A 605 8.95 -19.34 -29.66
CA LYS A 605 9.08 -20.74 -29.23
C LYS A 605 9.89 -21.58 -30.22
N ASN A 606 9.67 -21.40 -31.52
CA ASN A 606 10.39 -22.11 -32.57
C ASN A 606 11.84 -21.62 -32.74
N SER A 607 12.10 -20.36 -32.41
CA SER A 607 13.46 -19.79 -32.43
C SER A 607 14.36 -20.26 -31.28
N LEU A 608 13.78 -20.87 -30.23
CA LEU A 608 14.56 -21.34 -29.09
C LEU A 608 15.48 -22.52 -29.45
N PRO A 609 16.75 -22.49 -28.98
CA PRO A 609 17.62 -23.65 -28.99
C PRO A 609 16.97 -24.85 -28.28
N GLU A 610 17.31 -26.07 -28.68
CA GLU A 610 16.74 -27.31 -28.14
C GLU A 610 16.79 -27.36 -26.60
N ARG A 611 17.92 -26.94 -26.00
CA ARG A 611 18.11 -26.88 -24.54
C ARG A 611 17.21 -25.88 -23.80
N LEU A 612 16.55 -24.96 -24.51
CA LEU A 612 15.68 -23.92 -23.95
C LEU A 612 14.20 -24.12 -24.26
N ARG A 613 13.83 -25.09 -25.11
CA ARG A 613 12.43 -25.43 -25.38
C ARG A 613 11.77 -25.97 -24.13
N TYR A 614 10.48 -25.70 -23.94
CA TYR A 614 9.76 -26.10 -22.74
C TYR A 614 9.58 -27.62 -22.65
N GLU A 615 10.19 -28.23 -21.65
CA GLU A 615 9.96 -29.63 -21.25
C GLU A 615 10.23 -29.80 -19.76
N LEU A 616 9.47 -30.66 -19.08
CA LEU A 616 9.71 -30.96 -17.65
C LEU A 616 11.10 -31.60 -17.42
N PHE A 617 11.57 -32.42 -18.37
CA PHE A 617 12.92 -32.97 -18.32
C PHE A 617 13.99 -31.86 -18.32
N LEU A 618 13.85 -30.87 -19.20
CA LEU A 618 14.78 -29.74 -19.29
C LEU A 618 14.69 -28.84 -18.07
N LEU A 619 13.51 -28.65 -17.47
CA LEU A 619 13.38 -27.99 -16.17
C LEU A 619 14.23 -28.70 -15.09
N ARG A 620 14.13 -30.02 -14.98
CA ARG A 620 14.94 -30.82 -14.05
C ARG A 620 16.43 -30.67 -14.34
N ALA A 621 16.84 -30.70 -15.61
CA ALA A 621 18.23 -30.51 -16.02
C ALA A 621 18.76 -29.11 -15.64
N HIS A 622 17.99 -28.05 -15.92
CA HIS A 622 18.34 -26.68 -15.53
C HIS A 622 18.36 -26.48 -14.01
N SER A 623 17.54 -27.21 -13.26
CA SER A 623 17.57 -27.20 -11.80
C SER A 623 18.93 -27.66 -11.26
N VAL A 624 19.52 -28.72 -11.85
CA VAL A 624 20.88 -29.20 -11.52
C VAL A 624 21.94 -28.13 -11.79
N SER A 625 21.77 -27.35 -12.87
CA SER A 625 22.66 -26.24 -13.22
C SER A 625 22.39 -24.94 -12.46
N ASN A 626 21.52 -24.93 -11.44
CA ASN A 626 21.07 -23.73 -10.71
C ASN A 626 20.43 -22.66 -11.61
N GLN A 627 19.84 -23.06 -12.73
CA GLN A 627 19.11 -22.20 -13.68
C GLN A 627 17.61 -22.52 -13.74
N GLY A 628 17.13 -23.48 -12.94
CA GLY A 628 15.74 -23.93 -12.99
C GLY A 628 14.72 -22.81 -12.72
N GLN A 629 14.97 -21.90 -11.76
CA GLN A 629 14.07 -20.76 -11.53
C GLN A 629 14.05 -19.79 -12.72
N ALA A 630 15.20 -19.56 -13.36
CA ALA A 630 15.31 -18.71 -14.54
C ALA A 630 14.52 -19.31 -15.71
N TYR A 631 14.64 -20.62 -15.91
CA TYR A 631 13.94 -21.38 -16.94
C TYR A 631 12.42 -21.32 -16.72
N CYS A 632 11.95 -21.58 -15.48
CA CYS A 632 10.55 -21.39 -15.13
C CYS A 632 10.07 -19.97 -15.41
N TYR A 633 10.85 -18.97 -15.02
CA TYR A 633 10.49 -17.57 -15.17
C TYR A 633 10.30 -17.16 -16.63
N MET A 634 11.22 -17.56 -17.51
CA MET A 634 11.12 -17.32 -18.96
C MET A 634 9.84 -17.92 -19.54
N HIS A 635 9.58 -19.20 -19.25
CA HIS A 635 8.40 -19.91 -19.76
C HIS A 635 7.10 -19.44 -19.11
N CYS A 636 7.14 -18.96 -17.86
CA CYS A 636 5.99 -18.32 -17.22
C CYS A 636 5.51 -17.09 -18.00
N ILE A 637 6.43 -16.27 -18.54
CA ILE A 637 6.05 -15.11 -19.38
C ILE A 637 5.36 -15.58 -20.68
N TYR A 638 5.86 -16.66 -21.29
CA TYR A 638 5.23 -17.28 -22.45
C TYR A 638 3.83 -17.82 -22.12
N PHE A 639 3.70 -18.66 -21.09
CA PHE A 639 2.43 -19.26 -20.69
C PHE A 639 1.39 -18.21 -20.33
N MET A 640 1.79 -17.17 -19.61
CA MET A 640 0.93 -16.04 -19.30
C MET A 640 0.41 -15.34 -20.56
N SER A 641 1.28 -15.13 -21.54
CA SER A 641 0.91 -14.53 -22.83
C SER A 641 -0.16 -15.36 -23.54
N VAL A 642 0.05 -16.67 -23.62
CA VAL A 642 -0.89 -17.59 -24.29
C VAL A 642 -2.22 -17.69 -23.53
N ILE A 643 -2.18 -17.81 -22.20
CA ILE A 643 -3.39 -17.87 -21.36
C ILE A 643 -4.18 -16.57 -21.49
N PHE A 644 -3.53 -15.40 -21.47
CA PHE A 644 -4.22 -14.11 -21.61
C PHE A 644 -4.89 -13.94 -22.96
N LEU A 645 -4.27 -14.41 -24.04
CA LEU A 645 -4.86 -14.39 -25.37
C LEU A 645 -6.13 -15.24 -25.42
N TYR A 646 -6.05 -16.52 -25.07
CA TYR A 646 -7.19 -17.43 -25.20
C TYR A 646 -8.32 -17.15 -24.20
N ARG A 647 -8.00 -16.81 -22.95
CA ARG A 647 -9.02 -16.60 -21.91
C ARG A 647 -9.94 -15.42 -22.20
N SER A 648 -9.50 -14.47 -23.03
CA SER A 648 -10.31 -13.34 -23.48
C SER A 648 -11.51 -13.76 -24.34
N TYR A 649 -11.57 -15.01 -24.78
CA TYR A 649 -12.66 -15.57 -25.56
C TYR A 649 -13.56 -16.54 -24.77
N LEU A 650 -13.37 -16.67 -23.45
CA LEU A 650 -14.23 -17.51 -22.62
C LEU A 650 -15.66 -16.92 -22.53
N PRO A 651 -16.71 -17.68 -22.88
CA PRO A 651 -18.08 -17.19 -22.98
C PRO A 651 -18.61 -16.50 -21.72
N GLU A 652 -18.45 -17.11 -20.55
CA GLU A 652 -19.06 -16.71 -19.28
C GLU A 652 -18.36 -15.50 -18.64
N VAL A 653 -17.16 -15.14 -19.09
CA VAL A 653 -16.45 -13.94 -18.63
C VAL A 653 -16.76 -12.73 -19.54
N GLU A 654 -17.37 -12.99 -20.71
CA GLU A 654 -17.76 -12.03 -21.75
C GLU A 654 -16.70 -10.95 -22.00
N MET A 655 -15.40 -11.29 -21.94
CA MET A 655 -14.34 -10.31 -22.25
C MET A 655 -14.48 -9.78 -23.68
N GLN A 656 -15.13 -10.57 -24.53
CA GLN A 656 -15.35 -10.35 -25.96
C GLN A 656 -16.71 -10.92 -26.37
N LYS A 657 -17.46 -10.22 -27.25
CA LYS A 657 -18.79 -10.68 -27.71
C LYS A 657 -18.66 -11.97 -28.52
N ALA A 658 -19.28 -13.06 -28.06
CA ALA A 658 -19.38 -14.30 -28.81
C ALA A 658 -20.30 -14.11 -30.04
N ARG A 659 -19.92 -14.66 -31.20
CA ARG A 659 -20.78 -14.70 -32.39
C ARG A 659 -21.65 -15.95 -32.33
N VAL A 660 -22.72 -15.87 -31.55
CA VAL A 660 -23.66 -16.99 -31.33
C VAL A 660 -24.28 -17.43 -32.67
N GLY A 661 -24.15 -18.71 -33.02
CA GLY A 661 -24.77 -19.32 -34.21
C GLY A 661 -23.87 -19.45 -35.45
N ASP A 662 -22.59 -19.08 -35.36
CA ASP A 662 -21.60 -19.29 -36.41
C ASP A 662 -20.83 -20.61 -36.21
N LYS A 663 -20.93 -21.55 -37.15
CA LYS A 663 -20.29 -22.87 -37.05
C LYS A 663 -18.76 -22.78 -36.95
N ASP A 664 -18.16 -21.80 -37.64
CA ASP A 664 -16.72 -21.61 -37.62
C ASP A 664 -16.27 -21.10 -36.24
N TRP A 665 -17.10 -20.27 -35.61
CA TRP A 665 -16.89 -19.81 -34.25
C TRP A 665 -16.97 -20.95 -33.24
N ASP A 666 -17.99 -21.81 -33.32
CA ASP A 666 -18.16 -22.94 -32.40
C ASP A 666 -16.98 -23.93 -32.49
N GLN A 667 -16.53 -24.21 -33.72
CA GLN A 667 -15.37 -25.06 -33.96
C GLN A 667 -14.09 -24.45 -33.38
N TRP A 668 -13.86 -23.17 -33.65
CA TRP A 668 -12.69 -22.46 -33.14
C TRP A 668 -12.71 -22.35 -31.62
N SER A 669 -13.85 -22.01 -31.02
CA SER A 669 -14.04 -21.90 -29.57
C SER A 669 -13.76 -23.22 -28.86
N THR A 670 -14.21 -24.34 -29.43
CA THR A 670 -13.93 -25.67 -28.89
C THR A 670 -12.43 -25.99 -28.94
N TRP A 671 -11.77 -25.64 -30.04
CA TRP A 671 -10.33 -25.83 -30.19
C TRP A 671 -9.52 -24.93 -29.24
N SER A 672 -9.85 -23.65 -29.15
CA SER A 672 -9.16 -22.68 -28.30
C SER A 672 -9.29 -23.02 -26.82
N SER A 673 -10.45 -23.53 -26.39
CA SER A 673 -10.66 -23.99 -25.01
C SER A 673 -9.74 -25.16 -24.66
N LYS A 674 -9.56 -26.12 -25.58
CA LYS A 674 -8.64 -27.25 -25.39
C LYS A 674 -7.17 -26.80 -25.32
N GLU A 675 -6.77 -25.86 -26.18
CA GLU A 675 -5.41 -25.32 -26.12
C GLU A 675 -5.15 -24.49 -24.85
N LEU A 676 -6.14 -23.70 -24.41
CA LEU A 676 -6.06 -22.96 -23.15
C LEU A 676 -5.91 -23.89 -21.94
N GLU A 677 -6.73 -24.93 -21.88
CA GLU A 677 -6.64 -25.97 -20.85
C GLU A 677 -5.26 -26.61 -20.83
N LYS A 678 -4.77 -27.07 -21.98
CA LYS A 678 -3.46 -27.72 -22.11
C LYS A 678 -2.32 -26.84 -21.62
N VAL A 679 -2.34 -25.55 -21.94
CA VAL A 679 -1.31 -24.61 -21.47
C VAL A 679 -1.40 -24.39 -19.95
N ALA A 680 -2.60 -24.28 -19.40
CA ALA A 680 -2.77 -24.19 -17.95
C ALA A 680 -2.34 -25.50 -17.25
N GLU A 681 -2.54 -26.66 -17.86
CA GLU A 681 -2.09 -27.96 -17.36
C GLU A 681 -0.56 -28.02 -17.31
N GLN A 682 0.12 -27.56 -18.37
CA GLN A 682 1.58 -27.47 -18.39
C GLN A 682 2.14 -26.60 -17.25
N VAL A 683 1.46 -25.51 -16.89
CA VAL A 683 1.84 -24.67 -15.74
C VAL A 683 1.63 -25.40 -14.42
N CYS A 684 0.56 -26.18 -14.29
CA CYS A 684 0.29 -26.97 -13.09
C CYS A 684 1.27 -28.15 -12.94
N ASP A 685 1.64 -28.82 -14.02
CA ASP A 685 2.70 -29.84 -14.01
C ASP A 685 4.06 -29.23 -13.64
N MET A 686 4.38 -28.04 -14.17
CA MET A 686 5.55 -27.28 -13.76
C MET A 686 5.53 -26.97 -12.25
N LEU A 687 4.36 -26.61 -11.69
CA LEU A 687 4.21 -26.37 -10.26
C LEU A 687 4.52 -27.63 -9.45
N GLN A 688 4.08 -28.81 -9.88
CA GLN A 688 4.40 -30.07 -9.19
C GLN A 688 5.91 -30.30 -9.13
N GLU A 689 6.62 -30.10 -10.23
CA GLU A 689 8.08 -30.18 -10.26
C GLU A 689 8.75 -29.13 -9.35
N ILE A 690 8.27 -27.88 -9.39
CA ILE A 690 8.75 -26.80 -8.51
C ILE A 690 8.62 -27.19 -7.03
N ARG A 691 7.52 -27.84 -6.64
CA ARG A 691 7.30 -28.34 -5.27
C ARG A 691 8.18 -29.54 -4.96
N ALA A 692 8.38 -30.44 -5.92
CA ALA A 692 9.23 -31.63 -5.78
C ALA A 692 10.71 -31.29 -5.54
N PHE A 693 11.23 -30.19 -6.12
CA PHE A 693 12.59 -29.71 -5.83
C PHE A 693 12.79 -29.23 -4.38
N GLY A 694 11.71 -28.99 -3.64
CA GLY A 694 11.74 -28.67 -2.22
C GLY A 694 12.04 -27.21 -1.87
N LEU A 695 12.19 -26.95 -0.57
CA LEU A 695 12.23 -25.61 0.02
C LEU A 695 13.33 -24.70 -0.55
N TYR A 696 14.46 -25.28 -0.95
CA TYR A 696 15.58 -24.51 -1.50
C TYR A 696 15.21 -23.84 -2.83
N PHE A 697 14.48 -24.55 -3.70
CA PHE A 697 14.01 -24.01 -4.96
C PHE A 697 12.93 -22.94 -4.74
N LEU A 698 11.98 -23.22 -3.85
CA LEU A 698 10.85 -22.33 -3.51
C LEU A 698 11.30 -20.97 -2.98
N ARG A 699 12.40 -20.92 -2.22
CA ARG A 699 13.00 -19.70 -1.69
C ARG A 699 13.65 -18.80 -2.74
N GLY A 700 13.79 -19.25 -3.98
CA GLY A 700 14.27 -18.43 -5.11
C GLY A 700 13.15 -17.88 -6.01
N LEU A 701 11.89 -18.14 -5.66
CA LEU A 701 10.76 -17.78 -6.51
C LEU A 701 10.39 -16.30 -6.35
N VAL A 702 10.28 -15.62 -7.49
CA VAL A 702 9.78 -14.25 -7.58
C VAL A 702 8.27 -14.27 -7.78
N PRO A 703 7.54 -13.20 -7.41
CA PRO A 703 6.09 -13.26 -7.42
C PRO A 703 5.44 -13.48 -8.79
N TRP A 704 6.15 -13.22 -9.89
CA TRP A 704 5.65 -13.48 -11.24
C TRP A 704 5.31 -14.96 -11.50
N ILE A 705 6.11 -15.87 -10.95
CA ILE A 705 5.86 -17.32 -11.08
C ILE A 705 4.56 -17.66 -10.34
N GLY A 706 4.36 -17.11 -9.14
CA GLY A 706 3.12 -17.26 -8.38
C GLY A 706 1.90 -16.67 -9.09
N PHE A 707 2.08 -15.53 -9.76
CA PHE A 707 1.03 -14.93 -10.57
C PHE A 707 0.64 -15.81 -11.78
N THR A 708 1.62 -16.46 -12.40
CA THR A 708 1.39 -17.40 -13.50
C THR A 708 0.60 -18.62 -13.02
N ILE A 709 0.98 -19.17 -11.86
CA ILE A 709 0.26 -20.27 -11.20
C ILE A 709 -1.16 -19.86 -10.84
N TYR A 710 -1.35 -18.68 -10.24
CA TYR A 710 -2.69 -18.13 -9.97
C TYR A 710 -3.56 -18.09 -11.23
N THR A 711 -3.00 -17.62 -12.35
CA THR A 711 -3.75 -17.49 -13.62
C THR A 711 -4.09 -18.85 -14.21
N ALA A 712 -3.17 -19.82 -14.17
CA ALA A 712 -3.42 -21.19 -14.60
C ALA A 712 -4.47 -21.89 -13.72
N VAL A 713 -4.39 -21.72 -12.40
CA VAL A 713 -5.37 -22.26 -11.45
C VAL A 713 -6.76 -21.66 -11.67
N GLY A 714 -6.85 -20.34 -11.91
CA GLY A 714 -8.12 -19.69 -12.27
C GLY A 714 -8.71 -20.22 -13.59
N THR A 715 -7.85 -20.59 -14.54
CA THR A 715 -8.25 -21.23 -15.80
C THR A 715 -8.73 -22.66 -15.57
N MET A 716 -8.03 -23.43 -14.75
CA MET A 716 -8.46 -24.78 -14.34
C MET A 716 -9.79 -24.76 -13.60
N LEU A 717 -9.99 -23.75 -12.74
CA LEU A 717 -11.23 -23.54 -12.01
C LEU A 717 -12.41 -23.32 -12.95
N TYR A 718 -12.21 -22.52 -14.00
CA TYR A 718 -13.23 -22.30 -15.02
C TYR A 718 -13.64 -23.64 -15.67
N PHE A 719 -12.69 -24.44 -16.14
CA PHE A 719 -13.00 -25.72 -16.78
C PHE A 719 -13.49 -26.80 -15.81
N TYR A 720 -13.24 -26.66 -14.51
CA TYR A 720 -13.86 -27.51 -13.50
C TYR A 720 -15.37 -27.25 -13.40
N HIS A 721 -15.80 -25.99 -13.51
CA HIS A 721 -17.23 -25.64 -13.50
C HIS A 721 -17.90 -25.87 -14.85
N PHE A 722 -17.19 -25.56 -15.94
CA PHE A 722 -17.64 -25.68 -17.32
C PHE A 722 -16.72 -26.65 -18.11
N PRO A 723 -16.87 -27.98 -17.92
CA PRO A 723 -16.06 -28.97 -18.62
C PRO A 723 -16.26 -28.94 -20.13
N ASN A 724 -15.22 -29.31 -20.87
CA ASN A 724 -15.30 -29.41 -22.32
C ASN A 724 -16.16 -30.63 -22.72
N PRO A 725 -16.86 -30.59 -23.87
CA PRO A 725 -17.62 -31.73 -24.37
C PRO A 725 -16.73 -32.97 -24.57
N GLY A 726 -17.04 -34.07 -23.87
CA GLY A 726 -16.29 -35.32 -23.93
C GLY A 726 -15.27 -35.53 -22.80
N ASP A 727 -15.21 -34.63 -21.82
CA ASP A 727 -14.35 -34.80 -20.65
C ASP A 727 -14.73 -36.02 -19.81
N THR A 728 -13.72 -36.80 -19.44
CA THR A 728 -13.85 -37.96 -18.54
C THR A 728 -13.84 -37.53 -17.08
N ALA A 729 -14.42 -38.36 -16.20
CA ALA A 729 -14.37 -38.12 -14.74
C ALA A 729 -12.93 -37.99 -14.22
N HIS A 730 -11.98 -38.73 -14.81
CA HIS A 730 -10.57 -38.63 -14.45
C HIS A 730 -9.97 -37.25 -14.78
N GLN A 731 -10.31 -36.66 -15.92
CA GLN A 731 -9.84 -35.31 -16.28
C GLN A 731 -10.40 -34.25 -15.34
N VAL A 732 -11.68 -34.35 -14.97
CA VAL A 732 -12.30 -33.44 -13.99
C VAL A 732 -11.61 -33.54 -12.63
N GLU A 733 -11.29 -34.76 -12.19
CA GLU A 733 -10.56 -34.98 -10.93
C GLU A 733 -9.13 -34.44 -10.99
N LYS A 734 -8.42 -34.64 -12.11
CA LYS A 734 -7.09 -34.06 -12.31
C LYS A 734 -7.09 -32.54 -12.22
N ARG A 735 -8.10 -31.86 -12.80
CA ARG A 735 -8.29 -30.39 -12.63
C ARG A 735 -8.44 -30.02 -11.16
N ARG A 736 -9.23 -30.80 -10.41
CA ARG A 736 -9.46 -30.60 -8.97
C ARG A 736 -8.15 -30.68 -8.20
N GLU A 737 -7.33 -31.70 -8.47
CA GLU A 737 -6.00 -31.86 -7.86
C GLU A 737 -5.11 -30.64 -8.15
N HIS A 738 -5.01 -30.22 -9.40
CA HIS A 738 -4.24 -29.03 -9.79
C HIS A 738 -4.71 -27.73 -9.10
N ILE A 739 -6.02 -27.55 -8.94
CA ILE A 739 -6.59 -26.39 -8.22
C ILE A 739 -6.16 -26.41 -6.75
N VAL A 740 -6.26 -27.57 -6.09
CA VAL A 740 -5.88 -27.75 -4.68
C VAL A 740 -4.38 -27.49 -4.50
N GLU A 741 -3.54 -28.09 -5.34
CA GLU A 741 -2.09 -27.89 -5.28
C GLU A 741 -1.67 -26.44 -5.50
N GLY A 742 -2.32 -25.77 -6.46
CA GLY A 742 -2.12 -24.35 -6.71
C GLY A 742 -2.48 -23.47 -5.51
N LEU A 743 -3.62 -23.74 -4.87
CA LEU A 743 -4.06 -23.01 -3.67
C LEU A 743 -3.16 -23.25 -2.46
N LEU A 744 -2.63 -24.47 -2.30
CA LEU A 744 -1.63 -24.79 -1.28
C LEU A 744 -0.33 -24.03 -1.54
N PHE A 745 0.16 -24.05 -2.78
CA PHE A 745 1.35 -23.30 -3.16
C PHE A 745 1.21 -21.80 -2.88
N LEU A 746 0.07 -21.19 -3.25
CA LEU A 746 -0.19 -19.79 -2.97
C LEU A 746 -0.27 -19.50 -1.46
N LYS A 747 -0.80 -20.45 -0.66
CA LYS A 747 -0.85 -20.35 0.81
C LYS A 747 0.56 -20.35 1.40
N ASP A 748 1.47 -21.15 0.87
CA ASP A 748 2.86 -21.20 1.33
C ASP A 748 3.63 -19.96 0.86
N MET A 749 3.42 -19.56 -0.39
CA MET A 749 4.06 -18.39 -0.99
C MET A 749 3.73 -17.09 -0.23
N ARG A 750 2.55 -16.97 0.38
CA ARG A 750 2.15 -15.78 1.16
C ARG A 750 3.10 -15.45 2.31
N GLN A 751 3.83 -16.45 2.83
CA GLN A 751 4.79 -16.26 3.92
C GLN A 751 5.97 -15.38 3.47
N ALA A 752 6.41 -15.53 2.22
CA ALA A 752 7.46 -14.70 1.64
C ALA A 752 6.88 -13.50 0.88
N TRP A 753 5.73 -13.66 0.23
CA TRP A 753 5.13 -12.67 -0.66
C TRP A 753 3.66 -12.43 -0.31
N PRO A 754 3.36 -11.45 0.58
CA PRO A 754 1.99 -11.21 1.07
C PRO A 754 0.93 -11.05 -0.01
N MET A 755 1.29 -10.60 -1.22
CA MET A 755 0.36 -10.48 -2.35
C MET A 755 -0.34 -11.80 -2.73
N ALA A 756 0.29 -12.95 -2.47
CA ALA A 756 -0.27 -14.24 -2.82
C ALA A 756 -1.59 -14.52 -2.09
N ASP A 757 -1.81 -13.90 -0.93
CA ASP A 757 -3.07 -13.99 -0.22
C ASP A 757 -4.20 -13.31 -1.01
N THR A 758 -3.94 -12.18 -1.67
CA THR A 758 -4.93 -11.54 -2.54
C THR A 758 -5.30 -12.42 -3.73
N TRP A 759 -4.34 -13.11 -4.34
CA TRP A 759 -4.62 -14.07 -5.42
C TRP A 759 -5.51 -15.22 -4.95
N ARG A 760 -5.28 -15.73 -3.73
CA ARG A 760 -6.14 -16.77 -3.13
C ARG A 760 -7.57 -16.28 -2.92
N GLU A 761 -7.74 -15.08 -2.38
CA GLU A 761 -9.07 -14.49 -2.20
C GLU A 761 -9.77 -14.25 -3.54
N LYS A 762 -9.02 -13.91 -4.60
CA LYS A 762 -9.59 -13.83 -5.96
C LYS A 762 -10.01 -15.18 -6.52
N ILE A 763 -9.24 -16.25 -6.31
CA ILE A 763 -9.65 -17.62 -6.70
C ILE A 763 -10.96 -18.02 -6.00
N LYS A 764 -11.11 -17.71 -4.70
CA LYS A 764 -12.37 -17.95 -3.98
C LYS A 764 -13.54 -17.16 -4.57
N ALA A 765 -13.31 -15.90 -4.92
CA ALA A 765 -14.33 -15.09 -5.58
C ALA A 765 -14.73 -15.66 -6.95
N MET A 766 -13.75 -16.14 -7.74
CA MET A 766 -14.00 -16.84 -9.00
C MET A 766 -14.81 -18.12 -8.79
N GLN A 767 -14.52 -18.90 -7.75
CA GLN A 767 -15.25 -20.13 -7.42
C GLN A 767 -16.74 -19.85 -7.21
N ILE A 768 -17.05 -18.86 -6.37
CA ILE A 768 -18.43 -18.45 -6.08
C ILE A 768 -19.12 -17.96 -7.35
N PHE A 769 -18.44 -17.11 -8.11
CA PHE A 769 -18.95 -16.55 -9.36
C PHE A 769 -19.30 -17.64 -10.39
N TYR A 770 -18.39 -18.59 -10.65
CA TYR A 770 -18.64 -19.69 -11.59
C TYR A 770 -19.71 -20.66 -11.08
N SER A 771 -19.75 -20.91 -9.76
CA SER A 771 -20.79 -21.75 -9.17
C SER A 771 -22.18 -21.14 -9.34
N ASN A 772 -22.34 -19.84 -9.11
CA ASN A 772 -23.62 -19.14 -9.28
C ASN A 772 -24.11 -19.17 -10.74
N ILE A 773 -23.20 -18.93 -11.71
CA ILE A 773 -23.55 -19.03 -13.15
C ILE A 773 -24.00 -20.45 -13.49
N LYS A 774 -23.32 -21.46 -12.94
CA LYS A 774 -23.64 -22.87 -13.18
C LYS A 774 -25.00 -23.29 -12.58
N THR A 775 -25.36 -22.77 -11.40
CA THR A 775 -26.61 -23.12 -10.72
C THR A 775 -27.82 -22.35 -11.25
N ASP A 776 -27.66 -21.04 -11.41
CA ASP A 776 -28.78 -20.10 -11.59
C ASP A 776 -28.80 -19.44 -12.99
N GLY A 777 -27.84 -19.81 -13.86
CA GLY A 777 -27.72 -19.30 -15.24
C GLY A 777 -27.13 -17.89 -15.33
N ASP A 778 -27.07 -17.33 -16.55
CA ASP A 778 -26.42 -16.04 -16.83
C ASP A 778 -27.04 -14.84 -16.10
N LEU A 779 -28.32 -14.93 -15.72
CA LEU A 779 -29.06 -13.88 -14.99
C LEU A 779 -28.68 -13.80 -13.50
N ALA A 780 -27.96 -14.81 -12.98
CA ALA A 780 -27.53 -14.88 -11.59
C ALA A 780 -26.47 -13.82 -11.23
N VAL A 781 -25.81 -13.25 -12.24
CA VAL A 781 -24.71 -12.32 -12.09
C VAL A 781 -25.05 -11.01 -12.80
N THR A 782 -24.97 -9.91 -12.06
CA THR A 782 -25.20 -8.58 -12.62
C THR A 782 -24.11 -8.18 -13.62
N PRO A 783 -24.40 -7.31 -14.61
CA PRO A 783 -23.38 -6.78 -15.53
C PRO A 783 -22.21 -6.08 -14.79
N SER A 784 -22.48 -5.50 -13.63
CA SER A 784 -21.46 -4.90 -12.76
C SER A 784 -20.53 -5.96 -12.16
N GLU A 785 -21.08 -7.04 -11.58
CA GLU A 785 -20.28 -8.15 -11.03
C GLU A 785 -19.44 -8.84 -12.10
N ARG A 786 -19.99 -9.02 -13.32
CA ARG A 786 -19.24 -9.56 -14.46
C ARG A 786 -18.08 -8.64 -14.86
N ARG A 787 -18.29 -7.32 -14.86
CA ARG A 787 -17.23 -6.32 -15.12
C ARG A 787 -16.17 -6.31 -14.02
N GLU A 788 -16.56 -6.42 -12.77
CA GLU A 788 -15.63 -6.49 -11.64
C GLU A 788 -14.80 -7.77 -11.66
N MET A 789 -15.42 -8.91 -11.98
CA MET A 789 -14.71 -10.18 -12.14
C MET A 789 -13.73 -10.11 -13.32
N ARG A 790 -14.17 -9.58 -14.47
CA ARG A 790 -13.31 -9.31 -15.63
C ARG A 790 -12.10 -8.47 -15.25
N ASN A 791 -12.32 -7.35 -14.57
CA ASN A 791 -11.24 -6.48 -14.11
C ASN A 791 -10.32 -7.19 -13.12
N ALA A 792 -10.85 -8.04 -12.24
CA ALA A 792 -10.04 -8.80 -11.29
C ALA A 792 -9.19 -9.89 -11.98
N ILE A 793 -9.68 -10.48 -13.08
CA ILE A 793 -8.95 -11.47 -13.88
C ILE A 793 -7.81 -10.79 -14.67
N ILE A 794 -7.99 -9.53 -15.09
CA ILE A 794 -7.01 -8.76 -15.86
C ILE A 794 -6.03 -8.00 -14.95
N ASP A 795 -6.46 -7.49 -13.79
CA ASP A 795 -5.65 -6.63 -12.93
C ASP A 795 -4.66 -7.43 -12.07
N TYR A 796 -3.39 -7.39 -12.47
CA TYR A 796 -2.30 -8.03 -11.74
C TYR A 796 -1.25 -7.03 -11.19
N GLY A 797 -1.53 -5.73 -11.30
CA GLY A 797 -0.62 -4.64 -10.98
C GLY A 797 -1.18 -3.58 -10.02
N ALA A 798 -2.45 -3.68 -9.61
CA ALA A 798 -3.09 -2.72 -8.70
C ALA A 798 -3.95 -3.42 -7.64
N LEU A 799 -3.28 -4.09 -6.71
CA LEU A 799 -3.87 -4.66 -5.49
C LEU A 799 -4.45 -3.63 -4.51
N GLN A 800 -4.72 -2.39 -4.96
CA GLN A 800 -5.47 -1.40 -4.19
C GLN A 800 -6.48 -0.63 -5.06
N PRO A 801 -7.68 -0.32 -4.52
CA PRO A 801 -8.66 0.52 -5.20
C PRO A 801 -8.12 1.95 -5.44
N ASP A 802 -8.57 2.58 -6.51
CA ASP A 802 -8.20 3.97 -6.83
C ASP A 802 -8.86 4.95 -5.86
N PRO A 803 -8.13 5.98 -5.38
CA PRO A 803 -8.72 7.04 -4.56
C PRO A 803 -9.62 7.99 -5.36
N VAL A 804 -9.63 7.88 -6.69
CA VAL A 804 -10.40 8.76 -7.59
C VAL A 804 -11.20 7.89 -8.55
N ARG A 805 -12.40 7.50 -8.15
CA ARG A 805 -13.47 7.26 -9.13
C ARG A 805 -13.99 8.64 -9.53
N GLN A 806 -13.71 9.08 -10.75
CA GLN A 806 -14.58 10.09 -11.35
C GLN A 806 -15.93 9.40 -11.65
N PRO A 807 -17.07 10.08 -11.44
CA PRO A 807 -18.33 9.59 -11.96
C PRO A 807 -18.21 9.62 -13.48
N ASP A 808 -18.19 8.45 -14.13
CA ASP A 808 -18.19 8.36 -15.58
C ASP A 808 -19.45 9.05 -16.11
N THR A 809 -19.27 10.19 -16.78
CA THR A 809 -20.28 10.76 -17.68
C THR A 809 -20.45 9.81 -18.85
N GLU A 810 -21.54 9.04 -18.83
CA GLU A 810 -22.01 8.29 -19.99
C GLU A 810 -22.36 9.26 -21.12
N SER A 811 -21.66 9.15 -22.25
CA SER A 811 -22.14 9.63 -23.53
C SER A 811 -23.33 8.76 -23.93
N THR A 812 -24.49 9.40 -23.95
CA THR A 812 -25.78 8.86 -24.36
C THR A 812 -25.74 8.59 -25.87
N ASP A 813 -25.63 7.32 -26.26
CA ASP A 813 -25.83 6.90 -27.67
C ASP A 813 -26.38 5.46 -27.72
N GLU A 814 -27.40 5.16 -26.90
CA GLU A 814 -28.28 4.01 -27.13
C GLU A 814 -29.72 4.36 -26.69
N GLN A 815 -30.46 5.09 -27.53
CA GLN A 815 -31.92 5.11 -27.47
C GLN A 815 -32.53 5.12 -28.88
N SER A 816 -32.99 3.94 -29.34
CA SER A 816 -34.18 3.86 -30.19
C SER A 816 -34.79 2.45 -30.13
N ALA A 817 -35.70 2.23 -29.18
CA ALA A 817 -36.90 1.43 -29.38
C ALA A 817 -37.84 1.68 -28.20
N THR A 818 -39.02 2.18 -28.54
CA THR A 818 -40.14 2.58 -27.70
C THR A 818 -40.79 1.38 -27.01
N ASP A 819 -41.19 1.53 -25.74
CA ASP A 819 -42.60 1.49 -25.32
C ASP A 819 -42.70 1.81 -23.82
N GLY A 820 -43.67 2.65 -23.48
CA GLY A 820 -43.91 3.13 -22.12
C GLY A 820 -45.00 2.34 -21.40
N GLU A 821 -44.93 2.33 -20.07
CA GLU A 821 -46.01 2.67 -19.14
C GLU A 821 -45.53 2.56 -17.68
N ASN A 822 -46.00 3.50 -16.85
CA ASN A 822 -46.10 3.57 -15.38
C ASN A 822 -45.51 2.40 -14.55
N ASP A 823 -44.81 2.58 -13.42
CA ASP A 823 -45.28 3.28 -12.22
C ASP A 823 -44.16 3.50 -11.17
N GLN A 824 -44.46 4.34 -10.18
CA GLN A 824 -43.64 4.77 -9.05
C GLN A 824 -43.09 3.62 -8.17
N ALA A 825 -41.78 3.61 -7.89
CA ALA A 825 -41.23 3.09 -6.64
C ALA A 825 -39.87 3.73 -6.32
N SER A 826 -39.85 4.54 -5.27
CA SER A 826 -38.63 4.92 -4.57
C SER A 826 -38.01 3.70 -3.89
N SER A 827 -36.78 3.34 -4.22
CA SER A 827 -35.97 2.46 -3.39
C SER A 827 -34.54 3.00 -3.25
N ASN A 828 -34.24 3.40 -2.02
CA ASN A 828 -32.86 3.48 -1.52
C ASN A 828 -32.24 2.09 -1.68
N VAL A 829 -31.14 1.98 -2.41
CA VAL A 829 -30.33 0.75 -2.44
C VAL A 829 -29.10 0.97 -1.57
N ASP A 830 -29.05 0.19 -0.49
CA ASP A 830 -28.01 0.10 0.51
C ASP A 830 -26.90 -0.83 -0.01
N PHE A 831 -25.67 -0.33 -0.13
CA PHE A 831 -24.52 -1.09 -0.61
C PHE A 831 -23.91 -1.92 0.52
N SER A 832 -24.30 -3.19 0.64
CA SER A 832 -23.62 -4.16 1.49
C SER A 832 -22.93 -5.25 0.66
N PHE A 833 -21.66 -5.03 0.32
CA PHE A 833 -20.79 -6.07 -0.23
C PHE A 833 -20.41 -7.05 0.90
N ILE A 834 -21.09 -8.19 0.98
CA ILE A 834 -20.80 -9.24 1.97
C ILE A 834 -19.68 -10.13 1.40
N ALA A 835 -18.48 -10.02 1.96
CA ALA A 835 -17.43 -11.00 1.76
C ALA A 835 -17.78 -12.31 2.51
N PRO A 836 -17.83 -13.49 1.85
CA PRO A 836 -17.97 -14.77 2.54
C PRO A 836 -16.63 -15.17 3.17
N ALA A 837 -16.34 -14.61 4.35
CA ALA A 837 -15.32 -15.15 5.24
C ALA A 837 -15.98 -16.22 6.09
N ASP A 838 -15.88 -17.49 5.66
CA ASP A 838 -15.82 -18.73 6.47
C ASP A 838 -16.18 -19.96 5.59
N ILE A 839 -15.50 -20.13 4.46
CA ILE A 839 -15.34 -21.47 3.86
C ILE A 839 -13.94 -21.95 4.28
N ASP A 840 -13.92 -22.90 5.20
CA ASP A 840 -12.71 -23.61 5.60
C ASP A 840 -12.31 -24.56 4.48
N LEU A 841 -11.39 -24.11 3.62
CA LEU A 841 -10.99 -24.79 2.39
C LEU A 841 -10.07 -26.03 2.66
N PHE A 842 -9.99 -26.50 3.90
CA PHE A 842 -9.31 -27.73 4.31
C PHE A 842 -10.26 -28.89 4.59
N ASP A 843 -11.57 -28.70 4.40
CA ASP A 843 -12.49 -29.82 4.25
C ASP A 843 -12.40 -30.32 2.81
N THR A 844 -11.79 -31.48 2.59
CA THR A 844 -11.77 -32.17 1.29
C THR A 844 -13.12 -32.80 0.93
N ASP A 845 -14.21 -32.38 1.56
CA ASP A 845 -15.57 -32.76 1.20
C ASP A 845 -16.16 -31.79 0.17
N PHE A 846 -15.86 -32.09 -1.09
CA PHE A 846 -16.66 -31.61 -2.23
C PHE A 846 -18.06 -32.21 -2.10
N ALA A 847 -19.04 -31.38 -1.73
CA ALA A 847 -20.38 -31.82 -1.38
C ALA A 847 -21.11 -32.58 -2.51
N PHE A 848 -21.50 -33.83 -2.24
CA PHE A 848 -22.68 -34.46 -2.82
C PHE A 848 -23.44 -35.27 -1.76
N GLY A 849 -24.76 -35.10 -1.73
CA GLY A 849 -25.75 -36.15 -1.40
C GLY A 849 -25.82 -36.67 0.05
N SER A 850 -26.88 -36.29 0.74
CA SER A 850 -27.30 -36.80 2.05
C SER A 850 -27.68 -38.29 2.03
N ASN A 851 -26.75 -39.23 2.28
CA ASN A 851 -27.11 -40.56 2.84
C ASN A 851 -25.97 -41.46 3.38
N MET A 852 -24.92 -40.93 4.04
CA MET A 852 -23.91 -41.78 4.71
C MET A 852 -23.42 -41.25 6.06
N TYR A 853 -24.35 -40.81 6.93
CA TYR A 853 -24.04 -40.54 8.33
C TYR A 853 -23.83 -41.80 9.20
N ALA A 854 -23.83 -42.99 8.62
CA ALA A 854 -23.88 -44.25 9.36
C ALA A 854 -22.56 -45.04 9.39
N THR A 855 -21.45 -44.52 8.85
CA THR A 855 -20.21 -45.33 8.71
C THR A 855 -18.93 -44.66 9.24
N PHE A 856 -19.00 -43.46 9.81
CA PHE A 856 -17.82 -42.70 10.28
C PHE A 856 -17.60 -42.68 11.81
N ALA A 857 -18.25 -43.58 12.54
CA ALA A 857 -18.05 -43.72 13.99
C ALA A 857 -16.80 -44.54 14.39
N ASP A 858 -15.96 -44.99 13.45
CA ASP A 858 -15.01 -46.09 13.72
C ASP A 858 -13.53 -45.82 13.33
N ALA A 859 -13.12 -44.57 13.10
CA ALA A 859 -11.75 -44.27 12.61
C ALA A 859 -10.96 -43.20 13.38
N THR A 860 -11.28 -42.92 14.65
CA THR A 860 -10.51 -41.98 15.50
C THR A 860 -9.82 -42.62 16.71
N GLN A 861 -9.76 -43.96 16.79
CA GLN A 861 -9.20 -44.64 17.97
C GLN A 861 -7.73 -45.07 17.86
N GLY A 862 -7.06 -44.89 16.71
CA GLY A 862 -5.69 -45.40 16.48
C GLY A 862 -4.52 -44.41 16.61
N PHE A 863 -4.76 -43.12 16.84
CA PHE A 863 -3.70 -42.09 16.72
C PHE A 863 -3.05 -41.67 18.05
N TRP A 864 -3.62 -42.06 19.20
CA TRP A 864 -3.11 -41.65 20.53
C TRP A 864 -2.25 -42.71 21.25
N GLU A 865 -1.92 -43.84 20.62
CA GLU A 865 -1.24 -44.97 21.29
C GLU A 865 0.26 -45.14 20.97
N SER A 866 0.96 -44.17 20.36
CA SER A 866 2.40 -44.36 20.11
C SER A 866 3.26 -43.09 20.17
N PHE A 867 3.63 -42.69 21.40
CA PHE A 867 4.94 -42.08 21.65
C PHE A 867 5.42 -42.39 23.09
N PRO A 868 6.53 -43.12 23.26
CA PRO A 868 7.07 -43.51 24.57
C PRO A 868 8.18 -42.55 25.05
N GLY A 869 8.28 -42.34 26.37
CA GLY A 869 9.52 -41.88 27.02
C GLY A 869 9.35 -40.84 28.12
N SER A 870 8.74 -41.20 29.26
CA SER A 870 8.93 -40.50 30.53
C SER A 870 9.86 -41.32 31.43
N MET A 871 10.88 -40.67 31.98
CA MET A 871 11.82 -41.22 32.94
C MET A 871 11.28 -41.02 34.35
N ASP A 872 11.14 -42.12 35.10
CA ASP A 872 10.65 -42.14 36.49
C ASP A 872 11.59 -41.43 37.46
N ILE A 873 11.02 -40.58 38.32
CA ILE A 873 11.56 -40.32 39.66
C ILE A 873 10.38 -40.40 40.64
N THR A 874 10.24 -41.58 41.23
CA THR A 874 9.42 -41.86 42.41
C THR A 874 10.13 -41.37 43.68
N GLY A 875 9.40 -40.79 44.62
CA GLY A 875 9.92 -40.53 45.97
C GLY A 875 9.02 -39.65 46.81
N ASP A 876 8.12 -40.31 47.55
CA ASP A 876 7.07 -39.79 48.43
C ASP A 876 7.48 -38.81 49.54
N MET A 877 6.46 -38.05 49.97
CA MET A 877 6.02 -37.70 51.34
C MET A 877 7.11 -37.65 52.45
N VAL A 878 7.12 -36.64 53.31
CA VAL A 878 6.19 -36.50 54.44
C VAL A 878 6.41 -35.13 55.10
N MET A 879 5.31 -34.52 55.56
CA MET A 879 5.29 -33.36 56.44
C MET A 879 5.84 -33.68 57.84
N GLU A 880 6.54 -32.73 58.46
CA GLU A 880 6.23 -32.34 59.83
C GLU A 880 6.89 -30.99 60.20
N ASN A 881 6.03 -30.08 60.68
CA ASN A 881 6.24 -28.91 61.55
C ASN A 881 7.22 -27.80 61.18
#